data_AF-A0A5J5PF97-F1
#
_entry.id   AF-A0A5J5PF97-F1
#
_cell.length_a   1.000
_cell.length_b   1.000
_cell.length_c   1.000
_cell.angle_alpha   90.00
_cell.angle_beta   90.00
_cell.angle_gamma   90.00
#
_symmetry.space_group_name_H-M   'P 1'
#
loop_
_entity.id
_entity.type
_entity.pdbx_description
1 polymer ?
#
loop_
_entity_poly.entity_id
_entity_poly.type
_entity_poly.pdbx_seq_one_letter_code
_entity_poly.pdbx_strand_id
1 'polypeptide(L)'
;MEISLLKALLSNISSFLNLSSFEKINSEPVQKYYQRAEEILKLLKPILNAIIDSEVTSDEVLIKAFEGLGLSIEELREQCDSWQPLLSKVYFVLQVESLISKIRNPSLEIVQFLKCSHLHLPDELSSASLEHCLQKIKHVGYEQTSSVIREAIRDQVDSVGPSSEILAKIAENLSLGSNQEILIEAVALEKLKENAEQAEKTAEAEFVDQIIGLVTRMHERLVLIKHSQTCSPVPIPADFCCPLSLELMTDPVIVASGQTYERAFIKKWIGLGLIVCPKTRQTLAHTNLIPNYTVKALIANWCESNNVKLPDPMKSMSPLLLHAESGLSRDSSSVPRSRSSQPISPESQSTSQTDKNLVTSSGLNREGTSPLHPRSTSKGSLPAIDGNGEYLDVARISLSSAEEGSNLEQRGSESVGQPPLSPSINEFHNNGQSSLNHARSDSASSTLSNSDFPQGPIGDANESLEASTHLRANSDVNGEVKSDSQPVASSAIPQREAEFSPRFMDPRSRSQRIWRRQSERFIPRIISSPGIENKADLSGTETQVKKLVEDLKSTSVDTQREATAQLRLLAKHNMDNRIIIANCGAISMLVNLLRSPDAKTQENAVTALLNLSINDNNKTAIANANAIEPLIHVLETGTPEAKENSAATLFSLSVIEDNKVKIGRSGAIGPLVNLLGNGTPRGKKDASTALFNLSIFHENKARIVQAGAVRHLVELMDPAAGMVDKAVAVLANLATIPEGRTSIGQEQGIPVLVEVVELGSARGKENAAAALLQLCTNSNRFCSLVLQEGAVPPLVALSQSGTPRAREKAQTLLSVFRNQRHGNSGRG
;
A
#
# COMPACT_ATOMS: atom_id res chain seq x y z
N MET A 1 27.19 -25.42 -62.38
CA MET A 1 26.56 -25.49 -61.03
C MET A 1 26.50 -24.12 -60.35
N GLU A 2 27.37 -23.18 -60.74
CA GLU A 2 27.61 -21.88 -60.13
C GLU A 2 26.42 -20.90 -60.25
N ILE A 3 25.79 -20.79 -61.42
CA ILE A 3 24.66 -19.86 -61.66
C ILE A 3 23.48 -20.14 -60.70
N SER A 4 23.27 -21.41 -60.31
CA SER A 4 22.26 -21.78 -59.31
C SER A 4 22.64 -21.34 -57.89
N LEU A 5 23.92 -21.30 -57.53
CA LEU A 5 24.40 -20.85 -56.22
C LEU A 5 24.19 -19.34 -56.05
N LEU A 6 24.58 -18.53 -57.04
CA LEU A 6 24.39 -17.07 -56.99
C LEU A 6 22.91 -16.70 -56.95
N LYS A 7 22.05 -17.46 -57.65
CA LYS A 7 20.59 -17.31 -57.58
C LYS A 7 20.01 -17.71 -56.21
N ALA A 8 20.56 -18.72 -55.54
CA ALA A 8 20.20 -19.05 -54.15
C ALA A 8 20.64 -17.94 -53.17
N LEU A 9 21.87 -17.43 -53.28
CA LEU A 9 22.38 -16.31 -52.47
C LEU A 9 21.50 -15.05 -52.61
N LEU A 10 21.15 -14.68 -53.85
CA LEU A 10 20.23 -13.57 -54.13
C LEU A 10 18.81 -13.81 -53.59
N SER A 11 18.36 -15.07 -53.53
CA SER A 11 17.10 -15.45 -52.88
C SER A 11 17.18 -15.27 -51.37
N ASN A 12 18.23 -15.76 -50.70
CA ASN A 12 18.41 -15.64 -49.24
C ASN A 12 18.53 -14.17 -48.82
N ILE A 13 19.30 -13.36 -49.56
CA ILE A 13 19.36 -11.91 -49.36
C ILE A 13 17.97 -11.28 -49.52
N SER A 14 17.20 -11.68 -50.52
CA SER A 14 15.84 -11.15 -50.74
C SER A 14 14.85 -11.62 -49.67
N SER A 15 15.01 -12.81 -49.11
CA SER A 15 14.25 -13.32 -47.98
C SER A 15 14.51 -12.47 -46.73
N PHE A 16 15.79 -12.27 -46.38
CA PHE A 16 16.21 -11.44 -45.26
C PHE A 16 15.69 -10.00 -45.37
N LEU A 17 15.87 -9.35 -46.53
CA LEU A 17 15.40 -7.97 -46.76
C LEU A 17 13.85 -7.83 -46.78
N ASN A 18 13.09 -8.93 -46.81
CA ASN A 18 11.63 -8.93 -46.84
C ASN A 18 11.00 -9.34 -45.48
N LEU A 19 11.77 -9.40 -44.38
CA LEU A 19 11.31 -9.81 -43.05
C LEU A 19 10.35 -8.79 -42.39
N SER A 20 9.09 -8.85 -42.78
CA SER A 20 7.98 -8.02 -42.25
C SER A 20 7.62 -8.29 -40.77
N SER A 21 8.31 -9.22 -40.11
CA SER A 21 8.25 -9.45 -38.66
C SER A 21 8.88 -8.30 -37.85
N PHE A 22 9.84 -7.56 -38.41
CA PHE A 22 10.75 -6.70 -37.65
C PHE A 22 10.17 -5.35 -37.18
N GLU A 23 9.09 -4.84 -37.78
CA GLU A 23 8.39 -3.63 -37.30
C GLU A 23 7.76 -3.79 -35.90
N LYS A 24 7.78 -5.00 -35.33
CA LYS A 24 7.18 -5.35 -34.03
C LYS A 24 8.20 -5.63 -32.92
N ILE A 25 9.50 -5.50 -33.20
CA ILE A 25 10.55 -5.81 -32.21
C ILE A 25 10.83 -4.60 -31.32
N ASN A 26 10.25 -4.62 -30.12
CA ASN A 26 10.46 -3.62 -29.06
C ASN A 26 11.83 -3.77 -28.36
N SER A 27 12.91 -4.02 -29.10
CA SER A 27 14.27 -4.21 -28.57
C SER A 27 15.30 -3.49 -29.42
N GLU A 28 15.70 -2.30 -28.96
CA GLU A 28 16.68 -1.41 -29.58
C GLU A 28 17.97 -2.10 -30.07
N PRO A 29 18.70 -2.92 -29.26
CA PRO A 29 19.92 -3.56 -29.75
C PRO A 29 19.64 -4.56 -30.88
N VAL A 30 18.54 -5.31 -30.82
CA VAL A 30 18.18 -6.28 -31.87
C VAL A 30 17.90 -5.57 -33.20
N GLN A 31 17.13 -4.49 -33.15
CA GLN A 31 16.86 -3.63 -34.31
C GLN A 31 18.16 -3.02 -34.88
N LYS A 32 19.05 -2.52 -34.00
CA LYS A 32 20.34 -1.92 -34.36
C LYS A 32 21.28 -2.89 -35.09
N TYR A 33 21.39 -4.14 -34.65
CA TYR A 33 22.23 -5.14 -35.32
C TYR A 33 21.60 -5.66 -36.61
N TYR A 34 20.27 -5.83 -36.66
CA TYR A 34 19.56 -6.18 -37.90
C TYR A 34 19.80 -5.13 -39.00
N GLN A 35 19.63 -3.83 -38.68
CA GLN A 35 19.86 -2.73 -39.64
C GLN A 35 21.27 -2.73 -40.22
N ARG A 36 22.31 -3.10 -39.45
CA ARG A 36 23.70 -3.20 -39.95
C ARG A 36 23.88 -4.31 -40.98
N ALA A 37 23.26 -5.47 -40.77
CA ALA A 37 23.25 -6.52 -41.78
C ALA A 37 22.47 -6.07 -43.03
N GLU A 38 21.31 -5.44 -42.82
CA GLU A 38 20.46 -4.90 -43.88
C GLU A 38 21.22 -3.88 -44.77
N GLU A 39 22.01 -2.97 -44.18
CA GLU A 39 22.87 -2.02 -44.90
C GLU A 39 23.90 -2.71 -45.80
N ILE A 40 24.63 -3.71 -45.28
CA ILE A 40 25.63 -4.46 -46.06
C ILE A 40 24.97 -5.19 -47.23
N LEU A 41 23.84 -5.86 -46.98
CA LEU A 41 23.14 -6.64 -48.01
C LEU A 41 22.46 -5.74 -49.05
N LYS A 42 21.96 -4.56 -48.67
CA LYS A 42 21.47 -3.53 -49.61
C LYS A 42 22.57 -2.99 -50.54
N LEU A 43 23.80 -2.88 -50.06
CA LEU A 43 24.96 -2.46 -50.87
C LEU A 43 25.46 -3.57 -51.80
N LEU A 44 25.38 -4.83 -51.35
CA LEU A 44 25.90 -5.98 -52.09
C LEU A 44 24.93 -6.51 -53.17
N LYS A 45 23.61 -6.53 -52.90
CA LYS A 45 22.58 -7.08 -53.80
C LYS A 45 22.63 -6.53 -55.25
N PRO A 46 22.82 -5.22 -55.50
CA PRO A 46 22.93 -4.70 -56.87
C PRO A 46 24.16 -5.24 -57.62
N ILE A 47 25.29 -5.43 -56.92
CA ILE A 47 26.53 -5.96 -57.52
C ILE A 47 26.34 -7.43 -57.89
N LEU A 48 25.75 -8.22 -56.99
CA LEU A 48 25.45 -9.65 -57.23
C LEU A 48 24.43 -9.85 -58.35
N ASN A 49 23.46 -8.94 -58.51
CA ASN A 49 22.54 -8.94 -59.66
C ASN A 49 23.28 -8.65 -60.98
N ALA A 50 24.17 -7.65 -61.03
CA ALA A 50 24.83 -7.24 -62.27
C ALA A 50 25.82 -8.29 -62.80
N ILE A 51 26.46 -9.09 -61.94
CA ILE A 51 27.38 -10.16 -62.36
C ILE A 51 26.68 -11.48 -62.74
N ILE A 52 25.35 -11.58 -62.63
CA ILE A 52 24.62 -12.87 -62.64
C ILE A 52 24.72 -13.67 -63.94
N ASP A 53 24.90 -12.98 -65.07
CA ASP A 53 25.04 -13.56 -66.41
C ASP A 53 26.46 -13.36 -66.98
N SER A 54 27.45 -13.09 -66.11
CA SER A 54 28.85 -12.88 -66.49
C SER A 54 29.74 -14.11 -66.26
N GLU A 55 30.78 -14.27 -67.09
CA GLU A 55 31.78 -15.36 -67.00
C GLU A 55 32.57 -15.35 -65.68
N VAL A 56 32.51 -14.25 -64.92
CA VAL A 56 33.17 -14.08 -63.61
C VAL A 56 32.62 -15.06 -62.55
N THR A 57 31.42 -15.61 -62.75
CA THR A 57 30.74 -16.47 -61.75
C THR A 57 31.35 -17.86 -61.57
N SER A 58 32.28 -18.29 -62.42
CA SER A 58 32.93 -19.62 -62.38
C SER A 58 34.28 -19.67 -61.65
N ASP A 59 34.68 -18.61 -60.96
CA ASP A 59 35.92 -18.59 -60.16
C ASP A 59 35.78 -19.32 -58.81
N GLU A 60 36.72 -20.23 -58.50
CA GLU A 60 36.68 -21.08 -57.31
C GLU A 60 36.74 -20.31 -55.97
N VAL A 61 37.35 -19.11 -55.96
CA VAL A 61 37.41 -18.26 -54.77
C VAL A 61 36.07 -17.55 -54.56
N LEU A 62 35.47 -17.02 -55.63
CA LEU A 62 34.13 -16.41 -55.56
C LEU A 62 33.04 -17.42 -55.17
N ILE A 63 33.09 -18.65 -55.69
CA ILE A 63 32.12 -19.71 -55.34
C ILE A 63 32.13 -19.97 -53.83
N LYS A 64 33.32 -20.13 -53.22
CA LYS A 64 33.46 -20.35 -51.76
C LYS A 64 33.01 -19.14 -50.95
N ALA A 65 33.28 -17.92 -51.43
CA ALA A 65 32.80 -16.70 -50.79
C ALA A 65 31.26 -16.61 -50.84
N PHE A 66 30.61 -17.00 -51.95
CA PHE A 66 29.16 -17.06 -52.08
C PHE A 66 28.53 -18.13 -51.18
N GLU A 67 29.13 -19.32 -51.06
CA GLU A 67 28.66 -20.39 -50.15
C GLU A 67 28.71 -19.93 -48.68
N GLY A 68 29.88 -19.45 -48.22
CA GLY A 68 30.06 -19.01 -46.83
C GLY A 68 29.17 -17.81 -46.46
N LEU A 69 28.97 -16.89 -47.40
CA LEU A 69 28.06 -15.76 -47.24
C LEU A 69 26.60 -16.21 -47.18
N GLY A 70 26.16 -17.11 -48.07
CA GLY A 70 24.79 -17.62 -48.13
C GLY A 70 24.37 -18.35 -46.85
N LEU A 71 25.27 -19.17 -46.30
CA LEU A 71 25.08 -19.83 -45.01
C LEU A 71 25.01 -18.83 -43.85
N SER A 72 25.90 -17.83 -43.82
CA SER A 72 25.95 -16.83 -42.75
C SER A 72 24.72 -15.92 -42.72
N ILE A 73 24.08 -15.69 -43.88
CA ILE A 73 22.82 -14.92 -43.99
C ILE A 73 21.64 -15.73 -43.45
N GLU A 74 21.58 -17.04 -43.72
CA GLU A 74 20.49 -17.88 -43.20
C GLU A 74 20.64 -18.14 -41.69
N GLU A 75 21.88 -18.39 -41.20
CA GLU A 75 22.19 -18.48 -39.76
C GLU A 75 21.78 -17.19 -39.03
N LEU A 76 22.05 -16.01 -39.62
CA LEU A 76 21.59 -14.73 -39.06
C LEU A 76 20.07 -14.58 -39.12
N ARG A 77 19.44 -15.01 -40.22
CA ARG A 77 17.97 -14.99 -40.38
C ARG A 77 17.27 -15.82 -39.31
N GLU A 78 17.75 -17.03 -39.01
CA GLU A 78 17.17 -17.89 -37.98
C GLU A 78 17.30 -17.29 -36.57
N GLN A 79 18.46 -16.69 -36.23
CA GLN A 79 18.64 -15.97 -34.96
C GLN A 79 17.73 -14.73 -34.86
N CYS A 80 17.47 -14.07 -36.00
CA CYS A 80 16.55 -12.94 -36.09
C CYS A 80 15.08 -13.37 -35.92
N ASP A 81 14.59 -14.37 -36.67
CA ASP A 81 13.19 -14.81 -36.63
C ASP A 81 12.83 -15.55 -35.33
N SER A 82 13.80 -16.14 -34.63
CA SER A 82 13.59 -16.81 -33.33
C SER A 82 13.59 -15.87 -32.12
N TRP A 83 13.92 -14.57 -32.28
CA TRP A 83 14.00 -13.63 -31.17
C TRP A 83 12.66 -13.46 -30.44
N GLN A 84 12.71 -13.44 -29.10
CA GLN A 84 11.57 -13.15 -28.22
C GLN A 84 11.99 -12.17 -27.11
N PRO A 85 11.09 -11.30 -26.59
CA PRO A 85 11.45 -10.26 -25.60
C PRO A 85 11.99 -10.75 -24.24
N LEU A 86 12.00 -12.06 -23.98
CA LEU A 86 12.51 -12.68 -22.74
C LEU A 86 13.75 -13.57 -23.00
N LEU A 87 14.43 -13.40 -24.14
CA LEU A 87 15.74 -13.98 -24.42
C LEU A 87 16.86 -13.03 -23.98
N SER A 88 18.07 -13.58 -23.77
CA SER A 88 19.25 -12.81 -23.38
C SER A 88 19.72 -11.90 -24.52
N LYS A 89 19.74 -10.59 -24.26
CA LYS A 89 20.35 -9.60 -25.15
C LYS A 89 21.87 -9.79 -25.24
N VAL A 90 22.53 -10.12 -24.12
CA VAL A 90 23.99 -10.29 -24.07
C VAL A 90 24.43 -11.45 -24.97
N TYR A 91 23.77 -12.60 -24.85
CA TYR A 91 24.05 -13.80 -25.63
C TYR A 91 23.73 -13.59 -27.12
N PHE A 92 22.59 -12.96 -27.44
CA PHE A 92 22.22 -12.60 -28.82
C PHE A 92 23.28 -11.72 -29.49
N VAL A 93 23.76 -10.66 -28.82
CA VAL A 93 24.78 -9.76 -29.39
C VAL A 93 26.13 -10.46 -29.56
N LEU A 94 26.52 -11.35 -28.63
CA LEU A 94 27.73 -12.17 -28.74
C LEU A 94 27.71 -13.12 -29.95
N GLN A 95 26.55 -13.59 -30.38
CA GLN A 95 26.37 -14.38 -31.59
C GLN A 95 26.28 -13.49 -32.85
N VAL A 96 25.41 -12.49 -32.85
CA VAL A 96 25.08 -11.72 -34.05
C VAL A 96 26.22 -10.82 -34.53
N GLU A 97 27.06 -10.24 -33.65
CA GLU A 97 28.27 -9.54 -34.11
C GLU A 97 29.24 -10.49 -34.85
N SER A 98 29.32 -11.76 -34.44
CA SER A 98 30.10 -12.78 -35.15
C SER A 98 29.54 -13.03 -36.55
N LEU A 99 28.22 -13.21 -36.68
CA LEU A 99 27.56 -13.44 -37.98
C LEU A 99 27.68 -12.22 -38.92
N ILE A 100 27.54 -11.00 -38.40
CA ILE A 100 27.76 -9.78 -39.18
C ILE A 100 29.21 -9.72 -39.68
N SER A 101 30.20 -10.18 -38.90
CA SER A 101 31.59 -10.28 -39.38
C SER A 101 31.78 -11.36 -40.46
N LYS A 102 31.12 -12.53 -40.33
CA LYS A 102 31.09 -13.59 -41.35
C LYS A 102 30.41 -13.15 -42.66
N ILE A 103 29.46 -12.21 -42.60
CA ILE A 103 28.82 -11.61 -43.79
C ILE A 103 29.75 -10.54 -44.40
N ARG A 104 30.28 -9.64 -43.55
CA ARG A 104 31.08 -8.48 -43.96
C ARG A 104 32.38 -8.87 -44.67
N ASN A 105 33.12 -9.88 -44.17
CA ASN A 105 34.44 -10.20 -44.72
C ASN A 105 34.38 -10.79 -46.14
N PRO A 106 33.57 -11.83 -46.44
CA PRO A 106 33.33 -12.30 -47.82
C PRO A 106 32.72 -11.20 -48.70
N SER A 107 31.85 -10.33 -48.18
CA SER A 107 31.32 -9.19 -48.95
C SER A 107 32.43 -8.24 -49.41
N LEU A 108 33.44 -7.98 -48.55
CA LEU A 108 34.60 -7.18 -48.89
C LEU A 108 35.53 -7.91 -49.87
N GLU A 109 35.74 -9.21 -49.69
CA GLU A 109 36.55 -10.06 -50.59
C GLU A 109 35.95 -10.12 -52.01
N ILE A 110 34.63 -10.32 -52.14
CA ILE A 110 33.91 -10.31 -53.42
C ILE A 110 34.09 -8.97 -54.14
N VAL A 111 33.82 -7.83 -53.49
CA VAL A 111 33.94 -6.50 -54.14
C VAL A 111 35.41 -6.14 -54.43
N GLN A 112 36.35 -6.58 -53.59
CA GLN A 112 37.79 -6.39 -53.81
C GLN A 112 38.34 -7.28 -54.94
N PHE A 113 37.83 -8.50 -55.10
CA PHE A 113 38.15 -9.38 -56.22
C PHE A 113 37.64 -8.75 -57.53
N LEU A 114 36.35 -8.40 -57.59
CA LEU A 114 35.73 -7.76 -58.77
C LEU A 114 36.43 -6.47 -59.20
N LYS A 115 36.97 -5.68 -58.25
CA LYS A 115 37.78 -4.49 -58.55
C LYS A 115 39.14 -4.83 -59.19
N CYS A 116 39.72 -5.99 -58.88
CA CYS A 116 41.03 -6.43 -59.38
C CYS A 116 40.94 -7.31 -60.64
N SER A 117 39.79 -7.92 -60.92
CA SER A 117 39.58 -8.71 -62.14
C SER A 117 39.62 -7.83 -63.40
N HIS A 118 40.53 -8.11 -64.34
CA HIS A 118 40.56 -7.46 -65.67
C HIS A 118 39.49 -8.01 -66.65
N LEU A 119 38.39 -8.54 -66.13
CA LEU A 119 37.29 -9.12 -66.92
C LEU A 119 36.29 -8.03 -67.35
N HIS A 120 35.52 -8.29 -68.41
CA HIS A 120 34.45 -7.38 -68.86
C HIS A 120 33.26 -7.40 -67.88
N LEU A 121 33.35 -6.56 -66.85
CA LEU A 121 32.20 -6.16 -66.04
C LEU A 121 31.20 -5.35 -66.90
N PRO A 122 29.89 -5.40 -66.61
CA PRO A 122 28.91 -4.52 -67.23
C PRO A 122 29.22 -3.03 -66.96
N ASP A 123 28.86 -2.15 -67.90
CA ASP A 123 29.08 -0.69 -67.80
C ASP A 123 28.48 -0.05 -66.52
N GLU A 124 27.47 -0.71 -65.93
CA GLU A 124 26.82 -0.33 -64.67
C GLU A 124 27.76 -0.41 -63.44
N LEU A 125 28.79 -1.27 -63.48
CA LEU A 125 29.75 -1.50 -62.40
C LEU A 125 31.07 -0.74 -62.58
N SER A 126 30.99 0.59 -62.72
CA SER A 126 32.18 1.44 -62.77
C SER A 126 33.10 1.24 -61.54
N SER A 127 34.42 1.31 -61.75
CA SER A 127 35.43 1.11 -60.68
C SER A 127 35.25 2.06 -59.48
N ALA A 128 34.75 3.29 -59.72
CA ALA A 128 34.40 4.24 -58.67
C ALA A 128 33.18 3.81 -57.84
N SER A 129 32.20 3.13 -58.44
CA SER A 129 31.04 2.55 -57.74
C SER A 129 31.47 1.40 -56.83
N LEU A 130 32.33 0.51 -57.33
CA LEU A 130 32.91 -0.59 -56.55
C LEU A 130 33.76 -0.07 -55.39
N GLU A 131 34.58 0.96 -55.59
CA GLU A 131 35.38 1.57 -54.51
C GLU A 131 34.51 2.23 -53.44
N HIS A 132 33.47 2.96 -53.85
CA HIS A 132 32.50 3.57 -52.95
C HIS A 132 31.71 2.50 -52.15
N CYS A 133 31.39 1.36 -52.76
CA CYS A 133 30.77 0.22 -52.07
C CYS A 133 31.75 -0.42 -51.06
N LEU A 134 32.99 -0.70 -51.48
CA LEU A 134 34.08 -1.18 -50.61
C LEU A 134 34.26 -0.28 -49.39
N GLN A 135 34.29 1.03 -49.59
CA GLN A 135 34.45 2.00 -48.51
C GLN A 135 33.23 2.01 -47.60
N LYS A 136 32.00 1.94 -48.13
CA LYS A 136 30.79 1.84 -47.31
C LYS A 136 30.73 0.57 -46.48
N ILE A 137 30.97 -0.61 -47.05
CA ILE A 137 30.97 -1.89 -46.31
C ILE A 137 32.07 -1.91 -45.23
N LYS A 138 33.21 -1.24 -45.46
CA LYS A 138 34.24 -1.03 -44.41
C LYS A 138 33.75 -0.14 -43.26
N HIS A 139 32.82 0.78 -43.50
CA HIS A 139 32.32 1.77 -42.53
C HIS A 139 30.97 1.42 -41.88
N VAL A 140 30.19 0.47 -42.41
CA VAL A 140 29.02 -0.08 -41.68
C VAL A 140 29.49 -0.57 -40.31
N GLY A 141 28.83 -0.09 -39.25
CA GLY A 141 29.44 0.14 -37.94
C GLY A 141 30.23 -1.03 -37.36
N TYR A 142 31.57 -0.89 -37.34
CA TYR A 142 32.48 -1.76 -36.58
C TYR A 142 32.40 -1.40 -35.09
N GLU A 143 31.28 -1.76 -34.47
CA GLU A 143 31.11 -1.66 -33.03
C GLU A 143 31.79 -2.86 -32.34
N GLN A 144 32.13 -2.68 -31.07
CA GLN A 144 33.03 -3.58 -30.33
C GLN A 144 32.33 -4.22 -29.13
N THR A 145 31.00 -4.36 -29.14
CA THR A 145 30.23 -4.75 -27.94
C THR A 145 30.61 -6.16 -27.48
N SER A 146 30.71 -7.12 -28.39
CA SER A 146 31.16 -8.48 -28.08
C SER A 146 32.61 -8.51 -27.58
N SER A 147 33.51 -7.69 -28.12
CA SER A 147 34.89 -7.59 -27.61
C SER A 147 34.96 -6.95 -26.23
N VAL A 148 34.14 -5.94 -25.92
CA VAL A 148 34.05 -5.31 -24.59
C VAL A 148 33.42 -6.27 -23.57
N ILE A 149 32.42 -7.06 -23.96
CA ILE A 149 31.86 -8.13 -23.11
C ILE A 149 32.91 -9.22 -22.85
N ARG A 150 33.65 -9.67 -23.88
CA ARG A 150 34.72 -10.66 -23.75
C ARG A 150 35.93 -10.13 -22.97
N GLU A 151 36.18 -8.83 -23.00
CA GLU A 151 37.16 -8.13 -22.16
C GLU A 151 36.71 -8.13 -20.70
N ALA A 152 35.50 -7.64 -20.44
CA ALA A 152 34.92 -7.66 -19.10
C ALA A 152 34.90 -9.07 -18.47
N ILE A 153 34.63 -10.11 -19.27
CA ILE A 153 34.66 -11.51 -18.81
C ILE A 153 36.08 -11.96 -18.42
N ARG A 154 37.14 -11.55 -19.13
CA ARG A 154 38.53 -11.84 -18.71
C ARG A 154 38.86 -11.12 -17.41
N ASP A 155 38.51 -9.83 -17.31
CA ASP A 155 38.73 -9.02 -16.11
C ASP A 155 38.03 -9.62 -14.87
N GLN A 156 36.93 -10.38 -15.03
CA GLN A 156 36.29 -11.10 -13.92
C GLN A 156 37.17 -12.20 -13.32
N VAL A 157 38.03 -12.84 -14.12
CA VAL A 157 38.92 -13.95 -13.74
C VAL A 157 40.18 -13.43 -13.05
N ASP A 158 40.73 -12.31 -13.52
CA ASP A 158 42.00 -11.72 -13.06
C ASP A 158 41.91 -11.02 -11.67
N SER A 159 40.95 -11.45 -10.82
CA SER A 159 40.71 -11.01 -9.43
C SER A 159 40.36 -9.54 -9.19
N VAL A 160 40.69 -8.63 -10.12
CA VAL A 160 40.39 -7.18 -10.01
C VAL A 160 38.94 -6.86 -10.41
N GLY A 161 38.39 -7.58 -11.39
CA GLY A 161 37.04 -7.36 -11.91
C GLY A 161 36.97 -6.26 -12.98
N PRO A 162 35.92 -6.29 -13.84
CA PRO A 162 35.72 -5.30 -14.89
C PRO A 162 35.42 -3.92 -14.29
N SER A 163 35.95 -2.88 -14.94
CA SER A 163 35.83 -1.50 -14.44
C SER A 163 34.38 -0.99 -14.45
N SER A 164 34.09 -0.01 -13.58
CA SER A 164 32.80 0.68 -13.54
C SER A 164 32.41 1.28 -14.91
N GLU A 165 33.39 1.75 -15.68
CA GLU A 165 33.18 2.34 -17.01
C GLU A 165 32.84 1.28 -18.05
N ILE A 166 33.52 0.12 -18.02
CA ILE A 166 33.21 -1.02 -18.89
C ILE A 166 31.79 -1.52 -18.63
N LEU A 167 31.39 -1.68 -17.36
CA LEU A 167 30.04 -2.08 -16.98
C LEU A 167 28.96 -1.06 -17.38
N ALA A 168 29.30 0.24 -17.43
CA ALA A 168 28.38 1.26 -17.95
C ALA A 168 28.18 1.11 -19.47
N LYS A 169 29.28 0.98 -20.22
CA LYS A 169 29.29 0.84 -21.69
C LYS A 169 28.53 -0.41 -22.15
N ILE A 170 28.60 -1.51 -21.39
CA ILE A 170 27.82 -2.73 -21.66
C ILE A 170 26.33 -2.51 -21.36
N ALA A 171 25.98 -1.83 -20.27
CA ALA A 171 24.58 -1.50 -19.95
C ALA A 171 23.94 -0.58 -21.00
N GLU A 172 24.70 0.40 -21.49
CA GLU A 172 24.28 1.34 -22.53
C GLU A 172 24.10 0.64 -23.88
N ASN A 173 25.09 -0.11 -24.36
CA ASN A 173 25.03 -0.81 -25.66
C ASN A 173 23.94 -1.89 -25.78
N LEU A 174 23.39 -2.36 -24.65
CA LEU A 174 22.35 -3.39 -24.59
C LEU A 174 20.99 -2.85 -24.09
N SER A 175 20.88 -1.55 -23.81
CA SER A 175 19.69 -0.93 -23.22
C SER A 175 19.24 -1.68 -21.94
N LEU A 176 20.17 -1.84 -20.99
CA LEU A 176 19.95 -2.45 -19.67
C LEU A 176 20.04 -1.36 -18.58
N GLY A 177 19.27 -0.28 -18.76
CA GLY A 177 19.36 0.93 -17.94
C GLY A 177 18.66 0.81 -16.58
N SER A 178 17.71 -0.12 -16.43
CA SER A 178 16.93 -0.31 -15.20
C SER A 178 17.23 -1.64 -14.51
N ASN A 179 17.01 -1.67 -13.20
CA ASN A 179 17.16 -2.88 -12.38
C ASN A 179 16.21 -4.01 -12.83
N GLN A 180 15.02 -3.66 -13.34
CA GLN A 180 14.11 -4.66 -13.90
C GLN A 180 14.69 -5.35 -15.15
N GLU A 181 15.35 -4.60 -16.05
CA GLU A 181 15.94 -5.17 -17.28
C GLU A 181 17.13 -6.07 -16.96
N ILE A 182 18.01 -5.67 -16.04
CA ILE A 182 19.16 -6.49 -15.59
C ILE A 182 18.68 -7.80 -14.95
N LEU A 183 17.59 -7.78 -14.17
CA LEU A 183 17.02 -8.99 -13.56
C LEU A 183 16.29 -9.88 -14.59
N ILE A 184 15.68 -9.32 -15.63
CA ILE A 184 15.12 -10.10 -16.76
C ILE A 184 16.24 -10.78 -17.55
N GLU A 185 17.33 -10.05 -17.84
CA GLU A 185 18.51 -10.58 -18.54
C GLU A 185 19.15 -11.75 -17.75
N ALA A 186 19.30 -11.61 -16.43
CA ALA A 186 19.82 -12.67 -15.56
C ALA A 186 18.95 -13.94 -15.59
N VAL A 187 17.61 -13.79 -15.60
CA VAL A 187 16.68 -14.92 -15.71
C VAL A 187 16.72 -15.58 -17.09
N ALA A 188 16.87 -14.79 -18.15
CA ALA A 188 17.01 -15.32 -19.51
C ALA A 188 18.32 -16.12 -19.68
N LEU A 189 19.40 -15.66 -19.05
CA LEU A 189 20.69 -16.36 -19.03
C LEU A 189 20.65 -17.65 -18.20
N GLU A 190 20.04 -17.65 -17.00
CA GLU A 190 19.89 -18.87 -16.19
C GLU A 190 19.14 -19.97 -16.98
N LYS A 191 18.07 -19.60 -17.68
CA LYS A 191 17.33 -20.51 -18.57
C LYS A 191 18.17 -21.00 -19.76
N LEU A 192 19.06 -20.18 -20.32
CA LEU A 192 19.99 -20.61 -21.38
C LEU A 192 21.02 -21.61 -20.85
N LYS A 193 21.49 -21.43 -19.62
CA LYS A 193 22.38 -22.37 -18.92
C LYS A 193 21.67 -23.70 -18.65
N GLU A 194 20.46 -23.69 -18.09
CA GLU A 194 19.62 -24.89 -17.90
C GLU A 194 19.44 -25.67 -19.22
N ASN A 195 19.17 -24.98 -20.33
CA ASN A 195 19.04 -25.59 -21.66
C ASN A 195 20.37 -26.20 -22.16
N ALA A 196 21.51 -25.55 -21.90
CA ALA A 196 22.84 -26.03 -22.31
C ALA A 196 23.28 -27.25 -21.49
N GLU A 197 23.03 -27.24 -20.17
CA GLU A 197 23.24 -28.38 -19.28
C GLU A 197 22.36 -29.58 -19.68
N GLN A 198 21.07 -29.34 -19.96
CA GLN A 198 20.14 -30.37 -20.44
C GLN A 198 20.49 -30.91 -21.83
N ALA A 199 21.27 -30.18 -22.62
CA ALA A 199 21.82 -30.60 -23.91
C ALA A 199 23.25 -31.19 -23.81
N GLU A 200 23.74 -31.47 -22.59
CA GLU A 200 25.07 -32.00 -22.26
C GLU A 200 26.26 -31.12 -22.75
N LYS A 201 26.01 -29.84 -23.05
CA LYS A 201 27.01 -28.90 -23.57
C LYS A 201 27.75 -28.16 -22.46
N THR A 202 28.61 -28.86 -21.72
CA THR A 202 29.36 -28.31 -20.57
C THR A 202 30.05 -26.97 -20.85
N ALA A 203 30.83 -26.87 -21.93
CA ALA A 203 31.56 -25.65 -22.29
C ALA A 203 30.65 -24.47 -22.70
N GLU A 204 29.41 -24.71 -23.11
CA GLU A 204 28.43 -23.65 -23.36
C GLU A 204 27.81 -23.17 -22.04
N ALA A 205 27.45 -24.09 -21.13
CA ALA A 205 26.96 -23.76 -19.79
C ALA A 205 28.00 -22.97 -18.97
N GLU A 206 29.27 -23.39 -18.98
CA GLU A 206 30.39 -22.67 -18.33
C GLU A 206 30.60 -21.26 -18.87
N PHE A 207 30.34 -21.03 -20.18
CA PHE A 207 30.42 -19.70 -20.78
C PHE A 207 29.22 -18.82 -20.43
N VAL A 208 28.00 -19.39 -20.38
CA VAL A 208 26.81 -18.66 -19.92
C VAL A 208 26.92 -18.29 -18.44
N ASP A 209 27.49 -19.14 -17.59
CA ASP A 209 27.73 -18.84 -16.17
C ASP A 209 28.65 -17.62 -15.96
N GLN A 210 29.70 -17.47 -16.78
CA GLN A 210 30.55 -16.28 -16.80
C GLN A 210 29.78 -14.99 -17.16
N ILE A 211 28.78 -15.10 -18.05
CA ILE A 211 27.90 -13.98 -18.41
C ILE A 211 26.91 -13.69 -17.26
N ILE A 212 26.39 -14.72 -16.57
CA ILE A 212 25.57 -14.56 -15.37
C ILE A 212 26.35 -13.82 -14.27
N GLY A 213 27.63 -14.13 -14.08
CA GLY A 213 28.54 -13.38 -13.20
C GLY A 213 28.65 -11.91 -13.58
N LEU A 214 28.82 -11.61 -14.88
CA LEU A 214 28.92 -10.24 -15.39
C LEU A 214 27.64 -9.42 -15.11
N VAL A 215 26.48 -9.98 -15.44
CA VAL A 215 25.16 -9.35 -15.20
C VAL A 215 24.88 -9.19 -13.70
N THR A 216 25.37 -10.11 -12.86
CA THR A 216 25.28 -9.98 -11.39
C THR A 216 26.12 -8.79 -10.89
N ARG A 217 27.35 -8.59 -11.38
CA ARG A 217 28.17 -7.40 -11.06
C ARG A 217 27.54 -6.09 -11.60
N MET A 218 26.83 -6.13 -12.73
CA MET A 218 26.04 -4.99 -13.23
C MET A 218 24.89 -4.63 -12.28
N HIS A 219 24.18 -5.62 -11.72
CA HIS A 219 23.15 -5.42 -10.71
C HIS A 219 23.73 -4.80 -9.42
N GLU A 220 24.79 -5.38 -8.86
CA GLU A 220 25.48 -4.87 -7.66
C GLU A 220 25.91 -3.40 -7.81
N ARG A 221 26.47 -3.06 -8.98
CA ARG A 221 26.85 -1.69 -9.33
C ARG A 221 25.65 -0.74 -9.38
N LEU A 222 24.53 -1.15 -9.98
CA LEU A 222 23.31 -0.32 -10.03
C LEU A 222 22.71 -0.12 -8.63
N VAL A 223 22.76 -1.15 -7.78
CA VAL A 223 22.36 -1.08 -6.36
C VAL A 223 23.20 -0.05 -5.61
N LEU A 224 24.53 -0.09 -5.75
CA LEU A 224 25.44 0.90 -5.14
C LEU A 224 25.15 2.33 -5.62
N ILE A 225 24.93 2.53 -6.93
CA ILE A 225 24.58 3.84 -7.49
C ILE A 225 23.28 4.36 -6.88
N LYS A 226 22.20 3.56 -6.87
CA LYS A 226 20.91 3.96 -6.25
C LYS A 226 21.04 4.33 -4.76
N HIS A 227 21.80 3.56 -3.97
CA HIS A 227 22.03 3.85 -2.54
C HIS A 227 22.84 5.13 -2.29
N SER A 228 23.62 5.61 -3.26
CA SER A 228 24.31 6.91 -3.18
C SER A 228 23.48 8.10 -3.69
N GLN A 229 22.37 7.84 -4.39
CA GLN A 229 21.46 8.87 -4.93
C GLN A 229 20.26 9.17 -4.01
N THR A 230 19.95 8.32 -3.03
CA THR A 230 18.86 8.54 -2.08
C THR A 230 19.13 9.74 -1.18
N CYS A 231 18.40 10.84 -1.41
CA CYS A 231 18.59 12.12 -0.73
C CYS A 231 17.99 12.18 0.71
N SER A 232 17.97 11.06 1.42
CA SER A 232 17.54 10.99 2.83
C SER A 232 18.73 11.20 3.77
N PRO A 233 18.60 11.97 4.86
CA PRO A 233 19.71 12.20 5.81
C PRO A 233 20.04 10.96 6.65
N VAL A 234 19.24 9.90 6.55
CA VAL A 234 19.43 8.59 7.18
C VAL A 234 19.37 7.53 6.07
N PRO A 235 20.28 6.54 6.04
CA PRO A 235 20.23 5.46 5.07
C PRO A 235 19.00 4.56 5.31
N ILE A 236 18.30 4.22 4.24
CA ILE A 236 17.13 3.33 4.28
C ILE A 236 17.61 1.88 4.50
N PRO A 237 17.06 1.12 5.46
CA PRO A 237 17.35 -0.31 5.61
C PRO A 237 17.01 -1.11 4.35
N ALA A 238 17.91 -1.99 3.91
CA ALA A 238 17.75 -2.74 2.66
C ALA A 238 16.45 -3.59 2.60
N ASP A 239 16.01 -4.13 3.73
CA ASP A 239 14.77 -4.92 3.83
C ASP A 239 13.48 -4.10 3.66
N PHE A 240 13.58 -2.76 3.67
CA PHE A 240 12.46 -1.85 3.39
C PHE A 240 12.38 -1.44 1.91
N CYS A 241 13.40 -1.72 1.12
CA CYS A 241 13.44 -1.46 -0.31
C CYS A 241 12.94 -2.67 -1.11
N CYS A 242 12.15 -2.41 -2.16
CA CYS A 242 11.72 -3.46 -3.09
C CYS A 242 12.92 -3.93 -3.94
N PRO A 243 13.23 -5.25 -4.01
CA PRO A 243 14.35 -5.74 -4.82
C PRO A 243 14.21 -5.52 -6.34
N LEU A 244 13.01 -5.16 -6.84
CA LEU A 244 12.75 -4.84 -8.24
C LEU A 244 12.98 -3.36 -8.59
N SER A 245 12.53 -2.41 -7.75
CA SER A 245 12.69 -0.97 -8.00
C SER A 245 13.92 -0.35 -7.35
N LEU A 246 14.46 -1.00 -6.31
CA LEU A 246 15.48 -0.48 -5.40
C LEU A 246 15.01 0.77 -4.61
N GLU A 247 13.69 0.90 -4.43
CA GLU A 247 13.04 2.03 -3.77
C GLU A 247 12.15 1.54 -2.61
N LEU A 248 11.88 2.43 -1.65
CA LEU A 248 11.10 2.14 -0.44
C LEU A 248 9.70 1.60 -0.78
N MET A 249 9.31 0.48 -0.18
CA MET A 249 7.99 -0.14 -0.39
C MET A 249 6.86 0.68 0.26
N THR A 250 5.72 0.80 -0.40
CA THR A 250 4.51 1.44 0.13
C THR A 250 3.34 0.45 0.26
N ASP A 251 3.28 -0.54 -0.63
CA ASP A 251 2.37 -1.69 -0.58
C ASP A 251 3.18 -3.01 -0.67
N PRO A 252 3.93 -3.36 0.41
CA PRO A 252 4.76 -4.56 0.44
C PRO A 252 3.92 -5.84 0.44
N VAL A 253 4.26 -6.77 -0.45
CA VAL A 253 3.64 -8.09 -0.59
C VAL A 253 4.67 -9.22 -0.64
N ILE A 254 4.32 -10.36 -0.04
CA ILE A 254 5.08 -11.61 -0.07
C ILE A 254 4.64 -12.47 -1.27
N VAL A 255 5.62 -13.03 -1.98
CA VAL A 255 5.44 -14.08 -3.01
C VAL A 255 5.66 -15.49 -2.44
N ALA A 256 5.38 -16.54 -3.22
CA ALA A 256 5.56 -17.94 -2.82
C ALA A 256 6.95 -18.30 -2.26
N SER A 257 8.01 -17.59 -2.64
CA SER A 257 9.39 -17.79 -2.13
C SER A 257 9.67 -17.06 -0.80
N GLY A 258 8.67 -16.46 -0.15
CA GLY A 258 8.81 -15.73 1.11
C GLY A 258 9.46 -14.34 1.00
N GLN A 259 10.01 -13.97 -0.17
CA GLN A 259 10.55 -12.63 -0.40
C GLN A 259 9.44 -11.58 -0.50
N THR A 260 9.71 -10.36 -0.03
CA THR A 260 8.79 -9.22 -0.07
C THR A 260 9.17 -8.25 -1.18
N TYR A 261 8.16 -7.70 -1.88
CA TYR A 261 8.29 -6.75 -2.99
C TYR A 261 7.19 -5.69 -2.94
N GLU A 262 7.40 -4.54 -3.58
CA GLU A 262 6.34 -3.59 -3.90
C GLU A 262 5.33 -4.22 -4.88
N ARG A 263 4.04 -4.20 -4.54
CA ARG A 263 2.96 -4.88 -5.27
C ARG A 263 2.90 -4.49 -6.74
N ALA A 264 3.12 -3.21 -7.07
CA ALA A 264 3.09 -2.74 -8.45
C ALA A 264 4.15 -3.43 -9.35
N PHE A 265 5.40 -3.50 -8.88
CA PHE A 265 6.52 -4.07 -9.64
C PHE A 265 6.42 -5.58 -9.78
N ILE A 266 6.05 -6.30 -8.72
CA ILE A 266 5.92 -7.77 -8.78
C ILE A 266 4.69 -8.23 -9.57
N LYS A 267 3.60 -7.46 -9.58
CA LYS A 267 2.48 -7.67 -10.52
C LYS A 267 2.92 -7.49 -11.97
N LYS A 268 3.69 -6.45 -12.28
CA LYS A 268 4.25 -6.24 -13.63
C LYS A 268 5.16 -7.40 -14.04
N TRP A 269 6.02 -7.86 -13.15
CA TRP A 269 6.92 -9.01 -13.38
C TRP A 269 6.14 -10.29 -13.73
N ILE A 270 5.19 -10.71 -12.88
CA ILE A 270 4.36 -11.89 -13.11
C ILE A 270 3.49 -11.71 -14.38
N GLY A 271 3.01 -10.49 -14.65
CA GLY A 271 2.25 -10.14 -15.86
C GLY A 271 3.03 -10.24 -17.17
N LEU A 272 4.37 -10.28 -17.13
CA LEU A 272 5.23 -10.59 -18.27
C LEU A 272 5.41 -12.11 -18.49
N GLY A 273 4.75 -12.96 -17.69
CA GLY A 273 4.92 -14.42 -17.71
C GLY A 273 6.10 -14.94 -16.88
N LEU A 274 6.80 -14.06 -16.15
CA LEU A 274 7.96 -14.42 -15.34
C LEU A 274 7.52 -15.04 -14.01
N ILE A 275 7.34 -16.36 -14.00
CA ILE A 275 6.95 -17.14 -12.82
C ILE A 275 8.11 -17.50 -11.87
N VAL A 276 9.26 -16.84 -12.00
CA VAL A 276 10.43 -17.00 -11.11
C VAL A 276 10.56 -15.83 -10.14
N CYS A 277 11.15 -16.06 -8.96
CA CYS A 277 11.43 -15.05 -7.95
C CYS A 277 12.61 -14.16 -8.39
N PRO A 278 12.45 -12.83 -8.55
CA PRO A 278 13.54 -11.95 -9.01
C PRO A 278 14.84 -12.04 -8.18
N LYS A 279 14.72 -12.21 -6.86
CA LYS A 279 15.85 -12.20 -5.91
C LYS A 279 16.46 -13.59 -5.63
N THR A 280 15.71 -14.68 -5.79
CA THR A 280 16.21 -16.05 -5.51
C THR A 280 16.32 -16.94 -6.75
N ARG A 281 15.91 -16.44 -7.93
CA ARG A 281 15.83 -17.12 -9.24
C ARG A 281 14.95 -18.40 -9.30
N GLN A 282 14.50 -18.91 -8.15
CA GLN A 282 13.62 -20.07 -8.03
C GLN A 282 12.21 -19.82 -8.59
N THR A 283 11.64 -20.85 -9.24
CA THR A 283 10.24 -20.88 -9.68
C THR A 283 9.26 -20.74 -8.52
N LEU A 284 8.26 -19.88 -8.69
CA LEU A 284 7.20 -19.63 -7.71
C LEU A 284 6.14 -20.72 -7.77
N ALA A 285 5.89 -21.41 -6.66
CA ALA A 285 4.84 -22.43 -6.56
C ALA A 285 3.41 -21.90 -6.80
N HIS A 286 3.19 -20.59 -6.63
CA HIS A 286 1.95 -19.91 -7.01
C HIS A 286 2.18 -18.40 -7.23
N THR A 287 1.31 -17.77 -8.03
CA THR A 287 1.34 -16.33 -8.32
C THR A 287 0.58 -15.45 -7.31
N ASN A 288 0.00 -16.04 -6.26
CA ASN A 288 -0.69 -15.29 -5.20
C ASN A 288 0.27 -14.33 -4.47
N LEU A 289 -0.19 -13.10 -4.23
CA LEU A 289 0.53 -12.04 -3.53
C LEU A 289 -0.15 -11.74 -2.19
N ILE A 290 0.54 -12.02 -1.08
CA ILE A 290 0.01 -11.86 0.28
C ILE A 290 0.47 -10.49 0.83
N PRO A 291 -0.41 -9.62 1.35
CA PRO A 291 0.00 -8.38 2.00
C PRO A 291 0.98 -8.62 3.17
N ASN A 292 1.99 -7.75 3.32
CA ASN A 292 2.95 -7.81 4.42
C ASN A 292 2.79 -6.59 5.33
N TYR A 293 1.73 -6.59 6.14
CA TYR A 293 1.40 -5.46 7.03
C TYR A 293 2.50 -5.22 8.08
N THR A 294 3.19 -6.26 8.55
CA THR A 294 4.37 -6.14 9.43
C THR A 294 5.46 -5.26 8.80
N VAL A 295 5.88 -5.54 7.55
CA VAL A 295 6.89 -4.69 6.87
C VAL A 295 6.34 -3.29 6.59
N LYS A 296 5.06 -3.16 6.18
CA LYS A 296 4.39 -1.87 6.00
C LYS A 296 4.44 -1.00 7.27
N ALA A 297 4.21 -1.60 8.43
CA ALA A 297 4.25 -0.93 9.73
C ALA A 297 5.67 -0.55 10.18
N LEU A 298 6.64 -1.44 9.97
CA LEU A 298 8.05 -1.17 10.26
C LEU A 298 8.57 -0.01 9.40
N ILE A 299 8.18 0.04 8.13
CA ILE A 299 8.46 1.16 7.22
C ILE A 299 7.80 2.44 7.71
N ALA A 300 6.49 2.42 8.03
CA ALA A 300 5.78 3.61 8.51
C ALA A 300 6.40 4.20 9.80
N ASN A 301 6.66 3.35 10.80
CA ASN A 301 7.30 3.74 12.05
C ASN A 301 8.73 4.30 11.83
N TRP A 302 9.50 3.69 10.91
CA TRP A 302 10.82 4.22 10.53
C TRP A 302 10.71 5.57 9.81
N CYS A 303 9.73 5.74 8.92
CA CYS A 303 9.48 7.01 8.23
C CYS A 303 9.12 8.13 9.21
N GLU A 304 8.20 7.87 10.15
CA GLU A 304 7.86 8.81 11.23
C GLU A 304 9.09 9.17 12.08
N SER A 305 9.82 8.15 12.56
CA SER A 305 11.01 8.33 13.40
C SER A 305 12.13 9.14 12.74
N ASN A 306 12.24 9.08 11.41
CA ASN A 306 13.31 9.73 10.64
C ASN A 306 12.82 10.93 9.80
N ASN A 307 11.57 11.38 9.98
CA ASN A 307 10.93 12.46 9.21
C ASN A 307 10.94 12.26 7.68
N VAL A 308 10.97 11.00 7.22
CA VAL A 308 10.92 10.65 5.79
C VAL A 308 9.46 10.60 5.35
N LYS A 309 9.09 11.38 4.33
CA LYS A 309 7.75 11.31 3.73
C LYS A 309 7.63 10.04 2.89
N LEU A 310 6.62 9.21 3.19
CA LEU A 310 6.24 8.08 2.36
C LEU A 310 5.92 8.55 0.93
N PRO A 311 6.38 7.83 -0.12
CA PRO A 311 5.95 8.08 -1.49
C PRO A 311 4.42 7.94 -1.64
N ASP A 312 3.84 8.85 -2.42
CA ASP A 312 2.43 8.82 -2.79
C ASP A 312 2.13 7.58 -3.65
N PRO A 313 1.20 6.68 -3.26
CA PRO A 313 0.92 5.45 -3.98
C PRO A 313 0.42 5.67 -5.42
N MET A 314 -0.10 6.86 -5.74
CA MET A 314 -0.50 7.23 -7.12
C MET A 314 0.70 7.62 -8.01
N LYS A 315 1.88 7.90 -7.45
CA LYS A 315 3.05 8.44 -8.18
C LYS A 315 4.11 7.42 -8.58
N SER A 316 3.99 6.16 -8.16
CA SER A 316 4.95 5.09 -8.55
C SER A 316 4.87 4.71 -10.04
N MET A 317 3.94 5.28 -10.81
CA MET A 317 3.95 5.25 -12.27
C MET A 317 4.10 6.65 -12.87
N SER A 318 5.33 7.03 -13.22
CA SER A 318 5.64 8.12 -14.13
C SER A 318 6.93 7.80 -14.89
N PRO A 319 6.96 7.81 -16.23
CA PRO A 319 8.17 7.52 -16.98
C PRO A 319 9.14 8.71 -16.88
N LEU A 320 10.39 8.44 -16.46
CA LEU A 320 11.46 9.44 -16.44
C LEU A 320 12.05 9.65 -17.84
N LEU A 321 11.27 10.28 -18.72
CA LEU A 321 11.73 10.78 -20.02
C LEU A 321 11.25 12.22 -20.23
N LEU A 322 12.09 13.18 -19.83
CA LEU A 322 12.20 14.53 -20.38
C LEU A 322 13.28 15.32 -19.60
N HIS A 323 14.50 15.41 -20.16
CA HIS A 323 15.42 16.56 -20.08
C HIS A 323 16.82 16.21 -20.61
N ALA A 324 16.95 16.02 -21.93
CA ALA A 324 18.25 15.96 -22.60
C ALA A 324 18.14 16.30 -24.10
N GLU A 325 17.85 17.56 -24.47
CA GLU A 325 18.23 18.10 -25.79
C GLU A 325 18.06 19.64 -25.89
N SER A 326 19.17 20.38 -25.76
CA SER A 326 19.37 21.75 -26.30
C SER A 326 20.81 22.25 -26.06
N GLY A 327 21.80 21.48 -26.52
CA GLY A 327 23.20 21.87 -26.42
C GLY A 327 23.63 22.84 -27.53
N LEU A 328 24.09 24.04 -27.16
CA LEU A 328 25.02 24.84 -27.98
C LEU A 328 26.04 25.54 -27.06
N SER A 329 27.26 25.71 -27.55
CA SER A 329 28.46 25.83 -26.72
C SER A 329 29.16 27.20 -26.81
N ARG A 330 29.87 27.58 -25.73
CA ARG A 330 31.27 28.06 -25.80
C ARG A 330 31.96 28.26 -24.44
N ASP A 331 33.18 27.69 -24.34
CA ASP A 331 34.43 28.25 -23.79
C ASP A 331 34.36 29.26 -22.61
N SER A 332 35.09 29.16 -21.49
CA SER A 332 36.31 28.44 -21.14
C SER A 332 36.87 28.93 -19.79
N SER A 333 37.85 28.20 -19.25
CA SER A 333 38.93 28.66 -18.33
C SER A 333 38.74 28.74 -16.79
N SER A 334 39.40 27.77 -16.15
CA SER A 334 40.18 27.86 -14.89
C SER A 334 39.50 27.73 -13.51
N VAL A 335 40.27 27.10 -12.60
CA VAL A 335 39.91 26.60 -11.27
C VAL A 335 41.20 26.60 -10.42
N PRO A 336 41.17 26.36 -9.09
CA PRO A 336 40.85 27.26 -7.99
C PRO A 336 42.11 27.71 -7.21
N ARG A 337 41.93 28.42 -6.07
CA ARG A 337 42.63 28.09 -4.80
C ARG A 337 41.99 28.75 -3.57
N SER A 338 42.43 28.36 -2.38
CA SER A 338 41.68 28.50 -1.12
C SER A 338 42.57 28.76 0.11
N ARG A 339 41.97 29.44 1.12
CA ARG A 339 42.56 29.77 2.45
C ARG A 339 43.70 30.83 2.37
N SER A 340 44.03 31.60 3.41
CA SER A 340 43.73 31.46 4.85
C SER A 340 43.64 32.80 5.64
N SER A 341 42.71 32.83 6.61
CA SER A 341 42.82 33.43 7.97
C SER A 341 43.25 34.89 8.23
N GLN A 342 42.36 35.62 8.94
CA GLN A 342 42.62 36.53 10.08
C GLN A 342 43.31 37.91 9.85
N PRO A 343 43.24 38.86 10.81
CA PRO A 343 42.19 39.16 11.82
C PRO A 343 41.91 40.69 12.00
N ILE A 344 41.27 41.06 13.13
CA ILE A 344 41.23 42.37 13.83
C ILE A 344 40.11 43.36 13.45
N SER A 345 39.33 43.72 14.47
CA SER A 345 38.61 44.99 14.65
C SER A 345 39.26 45.74 15.84
N PRO A 346 39.05 47.05 16.01
CA PRO A 346 37.94 47.44 16.89
C PRO A 346 37.18 48.73 16.50
N GLU A 347 36.00 48.85 17.12
CA GLU A 347 35.33 50.04 17.69
C GLU A 347 36.07 51.41 17.58
N SER A 348 35.42 52.57 17.41
CA SER A 348 34.19 53.04 18.08
C SER A 348 33.70 54.42 17.53
N GLN A 349 32.66 55.00 18.16
CA GLN A 349 32.25 56.43 18.16
C GLN A 349 31.54 57.05 16.93
N SER A 350 30.21 56.83 16.88
CA SER A 350 29.13 57.86 17.03
C SER A 350 29.14 59.26 16.36
N THR A 351 27.90 59.73 16.13
CA THR A 351 27.36 61.13 16.14
C THR A 351 27.60 62.12 14.99
N SER A 352 26.49 62.45 14.30
CA SER A 352 26.09 63.81 13.85
C SER A 352 26.92 64.51 12.73
N GLN A 353 26.43 65.47 11.93
CA GLN A 353 25.06 65.93 11.58
C GLN A 353 25.10 66.61 10.17
N THR A 354 23.97 67.17 9.73
CA THR A 354 23.75 68.20 8.66
C THR A 354 25.00 68.95 8.11
N ASP A 355 25.06 69.36 6.82
CA ASP A 355 24.02 70.13 6.11
C ASP A 355 24.28 70.31 4.57
N LYS A 356 23.24 70.75 3.82
CA LYS A 356 23.25 71.65 2.61
C LYS A 356 24.53 71.76 1.74
N ASN A 357 24.54 71.58 0.40
CA ASN A 357 23.84 72.31 -0.69
C ASN A 357 24.38 71.83 -2.09
N LEU A 358 23.93 72.18 -3.31
CA LEU A 358 22.65 72.67 -3.90
C LEU A 358 22.79 72.92 -5.45
N VAL A 359 21.88 72.39 -6.30
CA VAL A 359 21.48 72.92 -7.66
C VAL A 359 22.50 72.78 -8.83
N THR A 360 22.15 72.48 -10.11
CA THR A 360 21.15 73.12 -11.01
C THR A 360 20.65 72.22 -12.17
N SER A 361 19.33 72.31 -12.50
CA SER A 361 18.66 72.48 -13.84
C SER A 361 19.06 71.67 -15.10
N SER A 362 18.17 71.37 -16.08
CA SER A 362 16.69 71.50 -16.23
C SER A 362 16.20 70.91 -17.58
N GLY A 363 14.92 70.50 -17.67
CA GLY A 363 14.22 70.16 -18.92
C GLY A 363 12.70 70.03 -18.70
N LEU A 364 11.86 70.36 -19.69
CA LEU A 364 10.40 70.56 -19.51
C LEU A 364 9.52 69.89 -20.58
N ASN A 365 8.36 69.35 -20.14
CA ASN A 365 6.99 69.42 -20.71
C ASN A 365 6.12 68.36 -19.99
N ARG A 366 4.99 68.70 -19.33
CA ARG A 366 3.62 68.94 -19.86
C ARG A 366 3.01 67.69 -20.55
N GLU A 367 1.75 67.28 -20.28
CA GLU A 367 0.62 68.00 -19.67
C GLU A 367 -0.52 67.08 -19.12
N GLY A 368 -1.14 67.47 -17.99
CA GLY A 368 -2.52 67.08 -17.58
C GLY A 368 -2.81 65.63 -17.10
N THR A 369 -3.83 65.34 -16.26
CA THR A 369 -4.58 66.21 -15.32
C THR A 369 -5.16 65.36 -14.17
N SER A 370 -5.13 65.86 -12.92
CA SER A 370 -5.79 65.27 -11.73
C SER A 370 -7.26 65.80 -11.60
N PRO A 371 -8.05 65.69 -10.49
CA PRO A 371 -7.72 65.34 -9.09
C PRO A 371 -8.78 64.58 -8.23
N LEU A 372 -8.49 64.51 -6.91
CA LEU A 372 -9.39 64.45 -5.73
C LEU A 372 -9.55 63.12 -4.94
N HIS A 373 -8.64 62.93 -3.98
CA HIS A 373 -9.00 62.53 -2.61
C HIS A 373 -9.69 63.71 -1.87
N PRO A 374 -10.41 63.45 -0.75
CA PRO A 374 -9.82 63.72 0.59
C PRO A 374 -9.72 62.45 1.46
N ARG A 375 -8.57 62.22 2.13
CA ARG A 375 -8.26 62.50 3.56
C ARG A 375 -9.14 61.71 4.57
N SER A 376 -8.63 60.83 5.45
CA SER A 376 -7.39 60.75 6.28
C SER A 376 -7.51 61.35 7.69
N THR A 377 -7.54 60.47 8.70
CA THR A 377 -6.98 60.56 10.08
C THR A 377 -7.23 59.21 10.80
N SER A 378 -6.52 58.76 11.84
CA SER A 378 -5.13 58.98 12.30
C SER A 378 -4.83 58.03 13.49
N LYS A 379 -3.68 57.33 13.48
CA LYS A 379 -2.92 56.71 14.60
C LYS A 379 -3.64 56.21 15.87
N GLY A 380 -3.36 54.95 16.29
CA GLY A 380 -3.70 54.46 17.64
C GLY A 380 -3.15 53.08 18.03
N SER A 381 -1.86 53.02 18.40
CA SER A 381 -1.13 52.00 19.20
C SER A 381 -1.58 50.52 19.29
N LEU A 382 -0.62 49.63 18.99
CA LEU A 382 -0.52 48.24 19.50
C LEU A 382 -0.34 48.24 21.05
N PRO A 383 -0.64 47.15 21.78
CA PRO A 383 0.18 45.91 21.78
C PRO A 383 -0.61 44.61 21.54
N ALA A 384 0.13 43.51 21.29
CA ALA A 384 -0.42 42.16 21.15
C ALA A 384 -0.63 41.47 22.52
N ILE A 385 -1.46 40.42 22.52
CA ILE A 385 -1.59 39.43 23.60
C ILE A 385 -1.61 38.05 22.95
N ASP A 386 -0.83 37.10 23.49
CA ASP A 386 -0.72 35.75 22.96
C ASP A 386 -1.99 34.91 23.15
N GLY A 387 -2.44 34.27 22.08
CA GLY A 387 -3.62 33.40 22.07
C GLY A 387 -3.28 31.94 22.42
N ASN A 388 -2.97 31.64 23.68
CA ASN A 388 -2.75 30.26 24.13
C ASN A 388 -4.02 29.41 24.02
N GLY A 389 -4.07 28.54 23.02
CA GLY A 389 -5.18 27.60 22.77
C GLY A 389 -5.09 26.33 23.61
N GLU A 390 -5.32 26.42 24.93
CA GLU A 390 -5.25 25.25 25.82
C GLU A 390 -6.52 24.37 25.82
N TYR A 391 -6.35 23.18 25.23
CA TYR A 391 -6.99 21.89 25.54
C TYR A 391 -8.20 21.86 26.51
N LEU A 392 -9.34 21.42 25.99
CA LEU A 392 -10.37 20.73 26.77
C LEU A 392 -10.18 19.21 26.62
N ASP A 393 -9.46 18.58 27.56
CA ASP A 393 -9.30 17.12 27.57
C ASP A 393 -10.55 16.41 28.12
N VAL A 394 -11.16 15.59 27.28
CA VAL A 394 -12.42 14.87 27.54
C VAL A 394 -12.17 13.47 28.17
N ALA A 395 -10.92 13.14 28.54
CA ALA A 395 -10.51 11.82 29.05
C ALA A 395 -11.20 11.31 30.35
N ARG A 396 -12.06 12.12 31.00
CA ARG A 396 -12.69 11.75 32.30
C ARG A 396 -14.06 11.07 32.24
N ILE A 397 -14.66 10.80 31.07
CA ILE A 397 -15.79 9.85 30.97
C ILE A 397 -15.24 8.43 30.75
N SER A 398 -14.47 7.95 31.74
CA SER A 398 -13.99 6.56 31.80
C SER A 398 -14.83 5.77 32.79
N LEU A 399 -16.00 5.29 32.36
CA LEU A 399 -16.77 4.29 33.10
C LEU A 399 -16.14 2.91 32.89
N SER A 400 -15.79 2.24 33.99
CA SER A 400 -15.42 0.83 33.99
C SER A 400 -16.65 -0.01 33.65
N SER A 401 -16.70 -0.57 32.44
CA SER A 401 -17.77 -1.46 31.99
C SER A 401 -17.76 -2.76 32.79
N ALA A 402 -18.67 -2.89 33.77
CA ALA A 402 -19.01 -4.17 34.36
C ALA A 402 -19.97 -4.91 33.42
N GLU A 403 -19.60 -6.10 33.00
CA GLU A 403 -20.45 -7.01 32.24
C GLU A 403 -20.54 -8.35 32.99
N GLU A 404 -21.50 -8.46 33.91
CA GLU A 404 -22.03 -9.77 34.32
C GLU A 404 -23.02 -10.24 33.25
N GLY A 405 -22.94 -11.51 32.87
CA GLY A 405 -23.55 -12.02 31.63
C GLY A 405 -25.05 -12.32 31.74
N SER A 406 -25.81 -11.96 30.71
CA SER A 406 -27.20 -12.35 30.50
C SER A 406 -27.34 -13.55 29.55
N ASN A 407 -27.06 -14.76 30.06
CA ASN A 407 -27.51 -15.97 29.39
C ASN A 407 -29.03 -16.11 29.57
N LEU A 408 -29.79 -16.09 28.47
CA LEU A 408 -31.18 -16.53 28.46
C LEU A 408 -31.45 -17.37 27.21
N GLU A 409 -31.38 -18.69 27.38
CA GLU A 409 -31.86 -19.64 26.37
C GLU A 409 -33.38 -19.54 26.27
N GLN A 410 -33.92 -19.39 25.06
CA GLN A 410 -35.33 -19.73 24.78
C GLN A 410 -35.42 -20.83 23.73
N ARG A 411 -35.51 -22.05 24.24
CA ARG A 411 -35.93 -23.24 23.51
C ARG A 411 -37.46 -23.20 23.36
N GLY A 412 -37.96 -23.25 22.14
CA GLY A 412 -39.40 -23.25 21.86
C GLY A 412 -39.71 -23.99 20.55
N SER A 413 -40.44 -25.10 20.66
CA SER A 413 -40.91 -25.91 19.53
C SER A 413 -42.41 -26.14 19.69
N GLU A 414 -43.17 -25.87 18.62
CA GLU A 414 -44.49 -26.45 18.25
C GLU A 414 -45.62 -26.42 19.33
N SER A 415 -46.83 -25.95 19.02
CA SER A 415 -47.76 -26.67 18.15
C SER A 415 -49.13 -25.97 17.98
N VAL A 416 -49.74 -26.12 16.79
CA VAL A 416 -51.19 -26.03 16.44
C VAL A 416 -52.00 -24.75 16.73
N GLY A 417 -52.62 -24.19 15.68
CA GLY A 417 -53.72 -23.21 15.75
C GLY A 417 -54.12 -22.61 14.39
N GLN A 418 -55.20 -23.09 13.77
CA GLN A 418 -55.80 -22.60 12.51
C GLN A 418 -57.34 -22.78 12.56
N PRO A 419 -58.12 -22.11 11.69
CA PRO A 419 -58.07 -20.72 11.21
C PRO A 419 -59.44 -20.02 11.53
N PRO A 420 -59.94 -18.94 10.87
CA PRO A 420 -60.51 -19.06 9.51
C PRO A 420 -60.52 -17.80 8.59
N LEU A 421 -60.73 -18.06 7.28
CA LEU A 421 -61.37 -17.21 6.25
C LEU A 421 -60.65 -15.98 5.64
N SER A 422 -61.11 -15.64 4.42
CA SER A 422 -60.59 -14.68 3.41
C SER A 422 -61.80 -13.93 2.79
N PRO A 423 -61.81 -13.28 1.59
CA PRO A 423 -60.73 -12.84 0.67
C PRO A 423 -60.91 -11.39 0.09
N SER A 424 -59.97 -10.93 -0.74
CA SER A 424 -60.16 -10.09 -1.96
C SER A 424 -58.79 -9.92 -2.64
N ILE A 425 -58.53 -10.48 -3.84
CA ILE A 425 -58.99 -10.09 -5.19
C ILE A 425 -58.37 -8.76 -5.66
N ASN A 426 -57.37 -8.88 -6.56
CA ASN A 426 -57.36 -8.21 -7.86
C ASN A 426 -56.25 -8.79 -8.74
N GLU A 427 -56.63 -9.60 -9.73
CA GLU A 427 -55.80 -9.83 -10.92
C GLU A 427 -56.07 -8.69 -11.92
N PHE A 428 -55.13 -8.40 -12.83
CA PHE A 428 -55.50 -8.20 -14.23
C PHE A 428 -54.34 -8.51 -15.19
N HIS A 429 -54.72 -9.15 -16.30
CA HIS A 429 -53.94 -9.66 -17.42
C HIS A 429 -52.85 -8.72 -17.98
N ASN A 430 -51.68 -9.20 -18.44
CA ASN A 430 -51.33 -10.30 -19.39
C ASN A 430 -51.47 -9.91 -20.87
N ASN A 431 -50.33 -9.90 -21.58
CA ASN A 431 -50.16 -10.22 -23.01
C ASN A 431 -48.66 -10.46 -23.29
N GLY A 432 -48.21 -11.44 -24.07
CA GLY A 432 -48.94 -12.59 -24.62
C GLY A 432 -48.71 -12.85 -26.12
N GLN A 433 -47.61 -13.52 -26.46
CA GLN A 433 -47.34 -14.30 -27.71
C GLN A 433 -45.96 -14.97 -27.50
N SER A 434 -45.75 -16.30 -27.56
CA SER A 434 -46.07 -17.32 -28.58
C SER A 434 -45.27 -17.13 -29.89
N SER A 435 -44.68 -18.16 -30.50
CA SER A 435 -45.17 -19.54 -30.57
C SER A 435 -44.09 -20.62 -30.83
N LEU A 436 -44.34 -21.80 -30.24
CA LEU A 436 -44.15 -23.17 -30.76
C LEU A 436 -42.98 -23.52 -31.70
N ASN A 437 -42.25 -24.59 -31.33
CA ASN A 437 -42.35 -25.85 -32.10
C ASN A 437 -42.03 -27.09 -31.24
N HIS A 438 -42.43 -28.27 -31.71
CA HIS A 438 -42.46 -29.53 -30.93
C HIS A 438 -41.31 -30.50 -31.23
N ALA A 439 -40.86 -31.23 -30.21
CA ALA A 439 -40.60 -32.68 -30.28
C ALA A 439 -40.55 -33.31 -28.87
N ARG A 440 -40.90 -34.61 -28.76
CA ARG A 440 -40.66 -35.48 -27.59
C ARG A 440 -39.99 -36.77 -28.10
N SER A 441 -39.02 -37.31 -27.36
CA SER A 441 -38.98 -38.75 -26.96
C SER A 441 -37.65 -39.16 -26.30
N ASP A 442 -37.76 -39.58 -25.04
CA ASP A 442 -37.18 -40.79 -24.44
C ASP A 442 -35.74 -41.29 -24.76
N SER A 443 -34.86 -41.10 -23.76
CA SER A 443 -34.35 -42.18 -22.89
C SER A 443 -33.52 -43.38 -23.44
N ALA A 444 -32.20 -43.26 -23.25
CA ALA A 444 -31.32 -44.23 -22.54
C ALA A 444 -30.84 -45.56 -23.20
N SER A 445 -29.79 -46.13 -22.57
CA SER A 445 -29.18 -47.48 -22.76
C SER A 445 -28.16 -47.65 -23.90
N SER A 446 -27.10 -48.48 -23.81
CA SER A 446 -26.41 -49.09 -22.64
C SER A 446 -25.12 -49.87 -23.02
N THR A 447 -24.09 -49.83 -22.14
CA THR A 447 -23.17 -50.96 -21.77
C THR A 447 -22.18 -51.65 -22.75
N LEU A 448 -21.00 -52.04 -22.17
CA LEU A 448 -20.04 -53.13 -22.51
C LEU A 448 -18.85 -52.93 -23.50
N SER A 449 -17.67 -52.70 -22.90
CA SER A 449 -16.45 -53.57 -22.91
C SER A 449 -15.44 -53.70 -24.08
N ASN A 450 -14.17 -53.51 -23.69
CA ASN A 450 -12.93 -54.26 -24.02
C ASN A 450 -12.08 -53.99 -25.30
N SER A 451 -10.80 -54.41 -25.18
CA SER A 451 -9.69 -54.51 -26.16
C SER A 451 -9.03 -53.21 -26.67
N ASP A 452 -7.71 -53.12 -26.86
CA ASP A 452 -6.58 -53.98 -26.41
C ASP A 452 -5.20 -53.25 -26.46
N PHE A 453 -4.18 -53.84 -25.82
CA PHE A 453 -2.76 -53.45 -25.89
C PHE A 453 -1.86 -54.68 -26.18
N PRO A 454 -0.84 -54.54 -27.05
CA PRO A 454 0.38 -55.36 -27.04
C PRO A 454 1.67 -54.50 -27.11
N GLN A 455 2.87 -54.85 -26.62
CA GLN A 455 3.45 -55.88 -25.72
C GLN A 455 4.46 -55.13 -24.80
N GLY A 456 4.97 -55.57 -23.63
CA GLY A 456 5.25 -56.90 -23.06
C GLY A 456 6.78 -57.19 -23.11
N PRO A 457 7.45 -57.81 -22.11
CA PRO A 457 6.94 -58.55 -20.93
C PRO A 457 7.60 -58.23 -19.55
N ILE A 458 6.99 -58.76 -18.46
CA ILE A 458 7.55 -59.33 -17.19
C ILE A 458 8.86 -58.71 -16.61
N GLY A 459 8.98 -58.27 -15.34
CA GLY A 459 8.19 -58.38 -14.10
C GLY A 459 9.07 -57.87 -12.92
N ASP A 460 8.91 -58.20 -11.63
CA ASP A 460 7.86 -58.89 -10.87
C ASP A 460 8.10 -58.74 -9.32
N ALA A 461 7.20 -59.30 -8.49
CA ALA A 461 7.34 -59.65 -7.05
C ALA A 461 7.53 -58.60 -5.91
N ASN A 462 6.75 -58.87 -4.86
CA ASN A 462 6.74 -58.51 -3.43
C ASN A 462 8.03 -58.12 -2.65
N GLU A 463 7.74 -57.42 -1.54
CA GLU A 463 8.36 -57.50 -0.20
C GLU A 463 9.70 -56.83 0.14
N SER A 464 9.71 -56.29 1.36
CA SER A 464 10.79 -55.57 2.04
C SER A 464 11.70 -56.49 2.83
N LEU A 465 13.01 -56.17 2.87
CA LEU A 465 13.74 -56.17 4.14
C LEU A 465 14.96 -55.21 4.12
N GLU A 466 15.57 -55.06 5.28
CA GLU A 466 16.62 -54.10 5.64
C GLU A 466 18.01 -54.51 5.12
N ALA A 467 18.94 -53.55 4.94
CA ALA A 467 20.30 -53.62 5.50
C ALA A 467 21.21 -52.41 5.18
N SER A 468 21.87 -51.92 6.24
CA SER A 468 23.30 -51.54 6.34
C SER A 468 23.97 -50.48 5.44
N THR A 469 24.61 -49.55 6.15
CA THR A 469 25.37 -48.36 5.73
C THR A 469 26.87 -48.59 5.38
N HIS A 470 27.55 -47.49 4.98
CA HIS A 470 29.02 -47.26 4.92
C HIS A 470 29.74 -47.76 3.64
N LEU A 471 30.82 -47.11 3.15
CA LEU A 471 32.06 -46.72 3.84
C LEU A 471 32.86 -45.56 3.20
N ARG A 472 33.81 -45.04 4.01
CA ARG A 472 35.07 -44.28 3.75
C ARG A 472 35.07 -42.77 4.07
N ALA A 473 36.14 -42.20 4.66
CA ALA A 473 37.25 -42.75 5.47
C ALA A 473 38.09 -41.62 6.13
N ASN A 474 38.53 -41.81 7.39
CA ASN A 474 39.75 -41.26 8.04
C ASN A 474 39.83 -39.70 8.23
N SER A 475 40.60 -39.08 9.14
CA SER A 475 41.49 -39.48 10.29
C SER A 475 42.00 -38.20 11.00
N ASP A 476 42.49 -38.11 12.25
CA ASP A 476 42.43 -38.91 13.50
C ASP A 476 43.19 -38.13 14.64
N VAL A 477 43.08 -38.56 15.93
CA VAL A 477 44.09 -38.39 17.03
C VAL A 477 44.32 -36.95 17.61
N ASN A 478 44.44 -36.66 18.93
CA ASN A 478 44.52 -37.46 20.19
C ASN A 478 44.11 -36.67 21.49
N GLY A 479 43.78 -37.41 22.57
CA GLY A 479 43.88 -37.11 24.05
C GLY A 479 43.21 -35.86 24.68
N GLU A 480 43.39 -35.50 25.97
CA GLU A 480 43.63 -36.19 27.28
C GLU A 480 43.72 -35.11 28.43
N VAL A 481 43.45 -35.27 29.76
CA VAL A 481 42.67 -36.23 30.60
C VAL A 481 42.50 -35.69 32.06
N LYS A 482 41.84 -36.42 32.99
CA LYS A 482 41.87 -36.37 34.51
C LYS A 482 40.88 -35.51 35.37
N SER A 483 39.94 -36.23 36.02
CA SER A 483 39.64 -36.35 37.49
C SER A 483 39.12 -35.21 38.40
N ASP A 484 38.06 -35.55 39.17
CA ASP A 484 37.76 -35.23 40.60
C ASP A 484 37.31 -33.81 41.04
N SER A 485 36.48 -33.58 42.08
CA SER A 485 35.75 -34.47 43.04
C SER A 485 34.50 -33.80 43.67
N GLN A 486 33.73 -34.52 44.51
CA GLN A 486 32.51 -34.07 45.24
C GLN A 486 32.73 -34.09 46.78
N PRO A 487 31.87 -33.49 47.64
CA PRO A 487 30.86 -34.32 48.35
C PRO A 487 29.54 -33.65 48.85
N VAL A 488 28.44 -34.42 48.76
CA VAL A 488 27.33 -34.71 49.72
C VAL A 488 27.19 -33.81 51.00
N ALA A 489 26.01 -33.23 51.35
CA ALA A 489 24.91 -33.87 52.13
C ALA A 489 23.77 -32.86 52.50
N SER A 490 22.58 -33.16 53.05
CA SER A 490 21.62 -34.32 53.03
C SER A 490 20.32 -34.00 53.83
N SER A 491 19.19 -34.67 53.52
CA SER A 491 17.88 -34.71 54.24
C SER A 491 16.99 -33.42 54.23
N ALA A 492 15.65 -33.45 54.33
CA ALA A 492 14.69 -34.54 54.60
C ALA A 492 13.33 -34.40 53.84
N ILE A 493 12.48 -35.42 53.95
CA ILE A 493 11.14 -35.71 53.34
C ILE A 493 10.32 -36.43 54.46
N PRO A 494 8.96 -36.38 54.61
CA PRO A 494 7.92 -36.60 53.56
C PRO A 494 6.50 -35.94 53.67
N GLN A 495 5.73 -35.98 52.56
CA GLN A 495 4.26 -36.25 52.43
C GLN A 495 3.22 -35.26 53.06
N ARG A 496 1.93 -35.19 52.65
CA ARG A 496 1.14 -35.92 51.61
C ARG A 496 -0.03 -35.05 51.08
N GLU A 497 -0.63 -35.44 49.95
CA GLU A 497 -1.90 -34.89 49.41
C GLU A 497 -3.16 -35.57 50.00
N ALA A 498 -4.33 -34.90 49.93
CA ALA A 498 -5.63 -35.46 49.55
C ALA A 498 -6.77 -34.39 49.59
N GLU A 499 -7.89 -34.66 48.91
CA GLU A 499 -9.04 -33.76 48.72
C GLU A 499 -10.21 -34.01 49.70
N PHE A 500 -11.19 -33.10 49.77
CA PHE A 500 -12.65 -33.31 49.54
C PHE A 500 -13.58 -32.30 50.27
N SER A 501 -14.75 -32.06 49.66
CA SER A 501 -15.96 -31.38 50.22
C SER A 501 -17.02 -32.45 50.63
N PRO A 502 -18.31 -32.18 50.99
CA PRO A 502 -19.07 -30.91 51.15
C PRO A 502 -20.04 -30.84 52.38
N ARG A 503 -20.85 -29.77 52.54
CA ARG A 503 -22.35 -29.76 52.61
C ARG A 503 -23.00 -28.50 53.27
N PHE A 504 -24.06 -28.02 52.59
CA PHE A 504 -25.25 -27.26 53.02
C PHE A 504 -25.43 -26.73 54.47
N MET A 505 -25.85 -25.47 54.58
CA MET A 505 -27.13 -25.05 55.21
C MET A 505 -27.47 -23.57 54.86
N ASP A 506 -28.77 -23.29 54.74
CA ASP A 506 -29.43 -21.98 54.60
C ASP A 506 -30.66 -22.04 55.55
N PRO A 507 -31.41 -20.97 55.95
CA PRO A 507 -31.38 -19.59 55.45
C PRO A 507 -31.41 -18.46 56.51
N ARG A 508 -31.23 -17.20 56.08
CA ARG A 508 -32.18 -16.06 56.32
C ARG A 508 -31.66 -14.69 55.85
N SER A 509 -32.60 -13.84 55.44
CA SER A 509 -32.39 -12.44 55.05
C SER A 509 -32.09 -11.50 56.24
N ARG A 510 -31.08 -10.62 56.09
CA ARG A 510 -31.17 -9.23 56.55
C ARG A 510 -30.22 -8.29 55.78
N SER A 511 -30.57 -7.00 55.78
CA SER A 511 -30.00 -5.97 54.90
C SER A 511 -28.72 -5.28 55.42
N GLN A 512 -28.04 -4.60 54.49
CA GLN A 512 -27.10 -3.48 54.67
C GLN A 512 -25.68 -3.76 55.24
N ARG A 513 -24.69 -3.44 54.38
CA ARG A 513 -23.42 -2.71 54.64
C ARG A 513 -22.51 -3.20 55.80
N ILE A 514 -21.25 -3.47 55.47
CA ILE A 514 -20.06 -2.65 55.87
C ILE A 514 -18.78 -3.34 55.35
N TRP A 515 -17.93 -2.59 54.64
CA TRP A 515 -16.48 -2.80 54.64
C TRP A 515 -15.83 -1.47 55.03
N ARG A 516 -15.17 -1.44 56.20
CA ARG A 516 -14.54 -0.24 56.78
C ARG A 516 -13.50 -0.65 57.83
N ARG A 517 -12.23 -0.73 57.46
CA ARG A 517 -11.04 -0.80 58.34
C ARG A 517 -9.78 -0.68 57.46
N GLN A 518 -8.65 -0.11 57.91
CA GLN A 518 -8.41 0.77 59.05
C GLN A 518 -7.04 1.45 58.85
N SER A 519 -6.86 2.66 59.38
CA SER A 519 -5.54 3.09 59.85
C SER A 519 -5.71 4.02 61.05
N GLU A 520 -4.88 3.81 62.06
CA GLU A 520 -4.72 4.62 63.27
C GLU A 520 -3.24 5.06 63.31
N ARG A 521 -2.79 6.14 63.96
CA ARG A 521 -3.44 7.11 64.86
C ARG A 521 -2.54 8.34 64.91
N PHE A 522 -3.08 9.56 65.07
CA PHE A 522 -2.61 10.59 66.02
C PHE A 522 -3.50 11.84 65.89
N ILE A 523 -3.75 12.53 67.00
CA ILE A 523 -4.57 13.75 67.10
C ILE A 523 -3.99 14.62 68.23
N PRO A 524 -4.12 15.95 68.20
CA PRO A 524 -5.10 16.54 69.11
C PRO A 524 -5.93 17.70 68.54
N ARG A 525 -7.25 17.60 68.80
CA ARG A 525 -8.32 18.63 68.83
C ARG A 525 -7.93 20.10 68.60
N ILE A 526 -8.62 20.74 67.64
CA ILE A 526 -9.19 22.10 67.79
C ILE A 526 -10.68 22.07 67.36
N ILE A 527 -11.43 23.00 67.96
CA ILE A 527 -12.87 23.30 67.98
C ILE A 527 -13.66 23.13 66.66
N SER A 528 -14.96 22.85 66.79
CA SER A 528 -15.94 22.68 65.70
C SER A 528 -16.46 23.98 65.05
N SER A 529 -16.92 23.87 63.80
CA SER A 529 -17.83 24.81 63.08
C SER A 529 -17.19 26.11 62.54
N PRO A 530 -17.78 26.74 61.48
CA PRO A 530 -19.10 26.50 60.90
C PRO A 530 -19.15 26.15 59.39
N GLY A 531 -20.04 25.22 59.01
CA GLY A 531 -20.42 24.95 57.62
C GLY A 531 -21.39 25.99 57.04
N ILE A 532 -21.09 27.28 57.17
CA ILE A 532 -21.95 28.40 56.74
C ILE A 532 -21.46 29.01 55.41
N GLU A 533 -20.15 29.05 55.18
CA GLU A 533 -19.53 29.80 54.08
C GLU A 533 -19.94 29.28 52.68
N ASN A 534 -19.80 27.98 52.40
CA ASN A 534 -20.25 27.39 51.12
C ASN A 534 -21.73 27.65 50.81
N LYS A 535 -22.58 27.80 51.83
CA LYS A 535 -24.03 28.02 51.62
C LYS A 535 -24.35 29.47 51.24
N ALA A 536 -23.50 30.43 51.62
CA ALA A 536 -23.61 31.81 51.16
C ALA A 536 -23.17 31.96 49.70
N ASP A 537 -22.06 31.33 49.32
CA ASP A 537 -21.50 31.38 47.95
C ASP A 537 -22.43 30.73 46.90
N LEU A 538 -23.01 29.57 47.23
CA LEU A 538 -24.04 28.93 46.41
C LEU A 538 -25.31 29.78 46.27
N SER A 539 -25.71 30.53 47.31
CA SER A 539 -26.85 31.47 47.28
C SER A 539 -26.57 32.70 46.39
N GLY A 540 -25.35 33.22 46.43
CA GLY A 540 -24.89 34.26 45.51
C GLY A 540 -24.91 33.78 44.06
N THR A 541 -24.40 32.57 43.81
CA THR A 541 -24.41 31.91 42.49
C THR A 541 -25.84 31.66 42.00
N GLU A 542 -26.75 31.16 42.84
CA GLU A 542 -28.17 30.98 42.50
C GLU A 542 -28.84 32.31 42.14
N THR A 543 -28.51 33.39 42.85
CA THR A 543 -29.01 34.74 42.56
C THR A 543 -28.48 35.28 41.21
N GLN A 544 -27.18 35.08 40.93
CA GLN A 544 -26.58 35.43 39.64
C GLN A 544 -27.24 34.64 38.50
N VAL A 545 -27.39 33.32 38.66
CA VAL A 545 -28.00 32.44 37.65
C VAL A 545 -29.45 32.83 37.38
N LYS A 546 -30.26 33.14 38.40
CA LYS A 546 -31.63 33.64 38.22
C LYS A 546 -31.66 34.94 37.42
N LYS A 547 -30.76 35.89 37.71
CA LYS A 547 -30.64 37.12 36.90
C LYS A 547 -30.30 36.79 35.45
N LEU A 548 -29.33 35.90 35.20
CA LEU A 548 -28.95 35.48 33.85
C LEU A 548 -30.13 34.81 33.10
N VAL A 549 -30.98 34.04 33.79
CA VAL A 549 -32.18 33.42 33.20
C VAL A 549 -33.27 34.46 32.85
N GLU A 550 -33.38 35.57 33.59
CA GLU A 550 -34.21 36.71 33.17
C GLU A 550 -33.55 37.48 32.00
N ASP A 551 -32.23 37.67 32.01
CA ASP A 551 -31.48 38.31 30.92
C ASP A 551 -31.62 37.52 29.60
N LEU A 552 -31.76 36.18 29.63
CA LEU A 552 -32.09 35.36 28.45
C LEU A 552 -33.47 35.68 27.82
N LYS A 553 -34.41 36.25 28.57
CA LYS A 553 -35.74 36.65 28.06
C LYS A 553 -35.75 38.03 27.42
N SER A 554 -34.63 38.75 27.48
CA SER A 554 -34.47 40.06 26.84
C SER A 554 -34.67 39.97 25.32
N THR A 555 -35.28 40.99 24.74
CA THR A 555 -35.36 41.16 23.27
C THR A 555 -34.04 41.63 22.65
N SER A 556 -33.05 41.99 23.47
CA SER A 556 -31.71 42.38 23.03
C SER A 556 -30.83 41.15 22.79
N VAL A 557 -30.43 40.94 21.53
CA VAL A 557 -29.52 39.86 21.13
C VAL A 557 -28.19 39.94 21.89
N ASP A 558 -27.66 41.14 22.14
CA ASP A 558 -26.43 41.32 22.93
C ASP A 558 -26.60 40.85 24.38
N THR A 559 -27.75 41.14 25.01
CA THR A 559 -28.06 40.69 26.37
C THR A 559 -28.21 39.17 26.43
N GLN A 560 -28.92 38.57 25.46
CA GLN A 560 -29.04 37.11 25.37
C GLN A 560 -27.68 36.44 25.12
N ARG A 561 -26.85 37.01 24.23
CA ARG A 561 -25.53 36.51 23.86
C ARG A 561 -24.58 36.48 25.06
N GLU A 562 -24.53 37.58 25.81
CA GLU A 562 -23.69 37.70 27.02
C GLU A 562 -24.20 36.80 28.15
N ALA A 563 -25.51 36.78 28.41
CA ALA A 563 -26.07 35.91 29.45
C ALA A 563 -25.85 34.43 29.14
N THR A 564 -25.97 34.02 27.87
CA THR A 564 -25.64 32.66 27.42
C THR A 564 -24.14 32.37 27.56
N ALA A 565 -23.27 33.33 27.26
CA ALA A 565 -21.82 33.20 27.45
C ALA A 565 -21.44 33.00 28.93
N GLN A 566 -22.06 33.75 29.86
CA GLN A 566 -21.83 33.59 31.29
C GLN A 566 -22.37 32.26 31.83
N LEU A 567 -23.58 31.83 31.42
CA LEU A 567 -24.10 30.51 31.78
C LEU A 567 -23.21 29.37 31.29
N ARG A 568 -22.67 29.47 30.06
CA ARG A 568 -21.67 28.53 29.51
C ARG A 568 -20.41 28.44 30.38
N LEU A 569 -19.90 29.58 30.84
CA LEU A 569 -18.70 29.67 31.69
C LEU A 569 -18.97 29.12 33.10
N LEU A 570 -20.06 29.52 33.75
CA LEU A 570 -20.47 29.02 35.07
C LEU A 570 -20.65 27.50 35.07
N ALA A 571 -21.19 26.93 33.99
CA ALA A 571 -21.35 25.50 33.81
C ALA A 571 -20.03 24.76 33.49
N LYS A 572 -18.95 25.43 33.05
CA LYS A 572 -17.75 24.76 32.50
C LYS A 572 -17.04 23.87 33.52
N HIS A 573 -16.87 24.33 34.76
CA HIS A 573 -15.99 23.68 35.74
C HIS A 573 -16.69 23.17 37.00
N ASN A 574 -17.64 23.89 37.59
CA ASN A 574 -18.27 23.52 38.86
C ASN A 574 -19.51 22.61 38.65
N MET A 575 -19.63 21.51 39.41
CA MET A 575 -20.79 20.60 39.37
C MET A 575 -22.03 21.18 40.05
N ASP A 576 -21.89 21.93 41.13
CA ASP A 576 -23.01 22.56 41.82
C ASP A 576 -23.63 23.66 40.95
N ASN A 577 -22.80 24.43 40.24
CA ASN A 577 -23.27 25.39 39.24
C ASN A 577 -24.13 24.72 38.15
N ARG A 578 -23.73 23.53 37.65
CA ARG A 578 -24.53 22.78 36.66
C ARG A 578 -25.91 22.40 37.21
N ILE A 579 -26.01 22.10 38.50
CA ILE A 579 -27.28 21.78 39.18
C ILE A 579 -28.11 23.05 39.39
N ILE A 580 -27.49 24.14 39.87
CA ILE A 580 -28.15 25.44 40.07
C ILE A 580 -28.73 25.99 38.76
N ILE A 581 -27.97 25.93 37.66
CA ILE A 581 -28.41 26.37 36.32
C ILE A 581 -29.61 25.56 35.82
N ALA A 582 -29.61 24.24 36.05
CA ALA A 582 -30.77 23.40 35.73
C ALA A 582 -32.00 23.75 36.60
N ASN A 583 -31.83 23.86 37.91
CA ASN A 583 -32.90 24.16 38.88
C ASN A 583 -33.51 25.55 38.69
N CYS A 584 -32.73 26.53 38.20
CA CYS A 584 -33.24 27.86 37.83
C CYS A 584 -33.99 27.90 36.49
N GLY A 585 -34.22 26.74 35.85
CA GLY A 585 -35.00 26.63 34.61
C GLY A 585 -34.25 27.00 33.33
N ALA A 586 -32.94 27.26 33.38
CA ALA A 586 -32.18 27.75 32.23
C ALA A 586 -32.20 26.79 31.02
N ILE A 587 -32.35 25.49 31.25
CA ILE A 587 -32.29 24.45 30.21
C ILE A 587 -33.28 24.71 29.06
N SER A 588 -34.55 25.04 29.35
CA SER A 588 -35.55 25.29 28.30
C SER A 588 -35.24 26.54 27.48
N MET A 589 -34.68 27.57 28.12
CA MET A 589 -34.26 28.80 27.46
C MET A 589 -33.03 28.59 26.57
N LEU A 590 -32.03 27.85 27.06
CA LEU A 590 -30.86 27.44 26.28
C LEU A 590 -31.25 26.55 25.07
N VAL A 591 -32.22 25.65 25.23
CA VAL A 591 -32.75 24.82 24.13
C VAL A 591 -33.44 25.66 23.06
N ASN A 592 -34.21 26.68 23.44
CA ASN A 592 -34.81 27.60 22.48
C ASN A 592 -33.74 28.39 21.69
N LEU A 593 -32.66 28.81 22.37
CA LEU A 593 -31.56 29.57 21.77
C LEU A 593 -30.69 28.75 20.79
N LEU A 594 -30.85 27.42 20.73
CA LEU A 594 -30.26 26.59 19.66
C LEU A 594 -30.83 26.94 18.27
N ARG A 595 -31.99 27.59 18.19
CA ARG A 595 -32.57 28.13 16.94
C ARG A 595 -32.34 29.64 16.78
N SER A 596 -31.41 30.24 17.54
CA SER A 596 -31.04 31.65 17.39
C SER A 596 -30.35 31.91 16.04
N PRO A 597 -30.69 33.00 15.31
CA PRO A 597 -29.96 33.40 14.11
C PRO A 597 -28.59 34.03 14.42
N ASP A 598 -28.32 34.45 15.66
CA ASP A 598 -26.96 34.83 16.07
C ASP A 598 -26.14 33.57 16.35
N ALA A 599 -25.22 33.27 15.44
CA ALA A 599 -24.36 32.09 15.49
C ALA A 599 -23.59 31.98 16.81
N LYS A 600 -23.16 33.09 17.43
CA LYS A 600 -22.41 33.04 18.69
C LYS A 600 -23.29 32.70 19.89
N THR A 601 -24.55 33.12 19.89
CA THR A 601 -25.55 32.71 20.88
C THR A 601 -25.92 31.24 20.73
N GLN A 602 -26.13 30.76 19.49
CA GLN A 602 -26.36 29.33 19.21
C GLN A 602 -25.19 28.47 19.70
N GLU A 603 -23.96 28.85 19.35
CA GLU A 603 -22.73 28.17 19.75
C GLU A 603 -22.52 28.21 21.28
N ASN A 604 -22.76 29.35 21.93
CA ASN A 604 -22.71 29.45 23.38
C ASN A 604 -23.78 28.56 24.04
N ALA A 605 -24.99 28.48 23.49
CA ALA A 605 -26.11 27.71 24.03
C ALA A 605 -25.87 26.19 23.94
N VAL A 606 -25.39 25.68 22.78
CA VAL A 606 -25.04 24.25 22.65
C VAL A 606 -23.88 23.88 23.56
N THR A 607 -22.88 24.76 23.70
CA THR A 607 -21.74 24.53 24.61
C THR A 607 -22.18 24.56 26.09
N ALA A 608 -23.14 25.42 26.45
CA ALA A 608 -23.74 25.41 27.78
C ALA A 608 -24.49 24.10 28.05
N LEU A 609 -25.28 23.60 27.10
CA LEU A 609 -26.00 22.32 27.23
C LEU A 609 -25.03 21.12 27.30
N LEU A 610 -23.95 21.11 26.52
CA LEU A 610 -22.86 20.13 26.63
C LEU A 610 -22.23 20.13 28.03
N ASN A 611 -21.93 21.31 28.57
CA ASN A 611 -21.41 21.44 29.93
C ASN A 611 -22.43 20.94 30.97
N LEU A 612 -23.73 21.23 30.79
CA LEU A 612 -24.78 20.78 31.70
C LEU A 612 -25.00 19.27 31.64
N SER A 613 -24.92 18.64 30.47
CA SER A 613 -25.15 17.20 30.28
C SER A 613 -24.08 16.29 30.89
N ILE A 614 -22.95 16.83 31.36
CA ILE A 614 -21.98 16.06 32.15
C ILE A 614 -22.64 15.48 33.43
N ASN A 615 -23.61 16.18 34.03
CA ASN A 615 -24.40 15.67 35.16
C ASN A 615 -25.58 14.79 34.66
N ASP A 616 -25.79 13.62 35.26
CA ASP A 616 -26.81 12.65 34.81
C ASP A 616 -28.25 13.11 35.02
N ASN A 617 -28.56 13.80 36.11
CA ASN A 617 -29.89 14.38 36.32
C ASN A 617 -30.20 15.44 35.24
N ASN A 618 -29.17 16.20 34.85
CA ASN A 618 -29.28 17.19 33.79
C ASN A 618 -29.47 16.55 32.41
N LYS A 619 -28.87 15.38 32.11
CA LYS A 619 -29.13 14.65 30.84
C LYS A 619 -30.63 14.40 30.66
N THR A 620 -31.30 13.92 31.70
CA THR A 620 -32.74 13.67 31.70
C THR A 620 -33.54 14.98 31.57
N ALA A 621 -33.14 16.04 32.28
CA ALA A 621 -33.80 17.35 32.17
C ALA A 621 -33.66 17.98 30.76
N ILE A 622 -32.49 17.88 30.13
CA ILE A 622 -32.24 18.35 28.75
C ILE A 622 -33.07 17.56 27.74
N ALA A 623 -33.15 16.23 27.88
CA ALA A 623 -33.99 15.39 27.02
C ALA A 623 -35.49 15.71 27.19
N ASN A 624 -35.96 15.91 28.42
CA ASN A 624 -37.35 16.27 28.72
C ASN A 624 -37.71 17.70 28.26
N ALA A 625 -36.72 18.58 28.09
CA ALA A 625 -36.88 19.89 27.44
C ALA A 625 -36.95 19.80 25.89
N ASN A 626 -37.11 18.60 25.33
CA ASN A 626 -37.20 18.33 23.88
C ASN A 626 -35.96 18.79 23.07
N ALA A 627 -34.77 18.77 23.69
CA ALA A 627 -33.54 19.29 23.09
C ALA A 627 -33.05 18.55 21.82
N ILE A 628 -33.55 17.34 21.53
CA ILE A 628 -33.06 16.50 20.43
C ILE A 628 -33.22 17.19 19.07
N GLU A 629 -34.43 17.65 18.71
CA GLU A 629 -34.68 18.30 17.41
C GLU A 629 -33.91 19.63 17.25
N PRO A 630 -33.83 20.53 18.25
CA PRO A 630 -32.95 21.69 18.19
C PRO A 630 -31.45 21.35 18.10
N LEU A 631 -30.95 20.30 18.76
CA LEU A 631 -29.56 19.86 18.63
C LEU A 631 -29.23 19.37 17.22
N ILE A 632 -30.13 18.60 16.60
CA ILE A 632 -29.99 18.14 15.21
C ILE A 632 -29.94 19.33 14.26
N HIS A 633 -30.81 20.32 14.45
CA HIS A 633 -30.77 21.56 13.68
C HIS A 633 -29.43 22.33 13.79
N VAL A 634 -28.80 22.37 14.97
CA VAL A 634 -27.44 22.92 15.14
C VAL A 634 -26.39 22.07 14.43
N LEU A 635 -26.51 20.74 14.48
CA LEU A 635 -25.61 19.81 13.79
C LEU A 635 -25.68 19.96 12.25
N GLU A 636 -26.83 20.38 11.72
CA GLU A 636 -27.04 20.70 10.30
C GLU A 636 -26.56 22.10 9.92
N THR A 637 -26.87 23.12 10.73
CA THR A 637 -26.78 24.55 10.32
C THR A 637 -25.68 25.37 10.99
N GLY A 638 -25.15 24.94 12.14
CA GLY A 638 -24.27 25.75 12.98
C GLY A 638 -22.82 25.89 12.49
N THR A 639 -22.03 26.67 13.24
CA THR A 639 -20.57 26.75 13.08
C THR A 639 -19.91 25.39 13.27
N PRO A 640 -18.65 25.16 12.79
CA PRO A 640 -17.93 23.91 13.05
C PRO A 640 -17.86 23.56 14.55
N GLU A 641 -17.58 24.54 15.42
CA GLU A 641 -17.58 24.35 16.88
C GLU A 641 -18.99 24.02 17.41
N ALA A 642 -20.04 24.68 16.93
CA ALA A 642 -21.41 24.37 17.33
C ALA A 642 -21.84 22.95 16.90
N LYS A 643 -21.40 22.48 15.72
CA LYS A 643 -21.65 21.11 15.22
C LYS A 643 -20.92 20.06 16.05
N GLU A 644 -19.64 20.29 16.34
CA GLU A 644 -18.83 19.48 17.28
C GLU A 644 -19.53 19.36 18.65
N ASN A 645 -19.88 20.51 19.24
CA ASN A 645 -20.53 20.56 20.55
C ASN A 645 -21.93 19.92 20.53
N SER A 646 -22.67 20.00 19.42
CA SER A 646 -23.95 19.29 19.26
C SER A 646 -23.78 17.78 19.19
N ALA A 647 -22.84 17.27 18.39
CA ALA A 647 -22.53 15.85 18.31
C ALA A 647 -22.08 15.28 19.66
N ALA A 648 -21.23 16.01 20.39
CA ALA A 648 -20.82 15.65 21.75
C ALA A 648 -21.99 15.68 22.75
N THR A 649 -22.94 16.60 22.60
CA THR A 649 -24.16 16.66 23.45
C THR A 649 -25.07 15.47 23.16
N LEU A 650 -25.33 15.15 21.89
CA LEU A 650 -26.12 13.99 21.48
C LEU A 650 -25.50 12.67 21.95
N PHE A 651 -24.17 12.53 21.86
CA PHE A 651 -23.43 11.43 22.50
C PHE A 651 -23.72 11.38 24.01
N SER A 652 -23.52 12.49 24.73
CA SER A 652 -23.73 12.57 26.18
C SER A 652 -25.15 12.19 26.61
N LEU A 653 -26.17 12.59 25.84
CA LEU A 653 -27.58 12.24 26.09
C LEU A 653 -27.90 10.78 25.75
N SER A 654 -27.27 10.21 24.71
CA SER A 654 -27.48 8.82 24.25
C SER A 654 -26.94 7.74 25.19
N VAL A 655 -26.26 8.12 26.29
CA VAL A 655 -25.91 7.21 27.40
C VAL A 655 -27.17 6.67 28.10
N ILE A 656 -28.29 7.39 28.03
CA ILE A 656 -29.61 6.93 28.50
C ILE A 656 -30.30 6.19 27.34
N GLU A 657 -30.74 4.94 27.55
CA GLU A 657 -31.33 4.10 26.50
C GLU A 657 -32.54 4.74 25.80
N ASP A 658 -33.51 5.29 26.55
CA ASP A 658 -34.65 6.00 25.98
C ASP A 658 -34.24 7.13 25.03
N ASN A 659 -33.14 7.83 25.33
CA ASN A 659 -32.61 8.89 24.49
C ASN A 659 -31.87 8.31 23.27
N LYS A 660 -31.12 7.21 23.43
CA LYS A 660 -30.47 6.48 22.33
C LYS A 660 -31.47 6.04 21.26
N VAL A 661 -32.64 5.57 21.69
CA VAL A 661 -33.76 5.20 20.80
C VAL A 661 -34.40 6.43 20.15
N LYS A 662 -34.65 7.51 20.90
CA LYS A 662 -35.22 8.77 20.37
C LYS A 662 -34.29 9.42 19.33
N ILE A 663 -33.02 9.69 19.69
CA ILE A 663 -32.01 10.32 18.83
C ILE A 663 -31.85 9.56 17.51
N GLY A 664 -31.79 8.22 17.57
CA GLY A 664 -31.69 7.37 16.37
C GLY A 664 -32.95 7.33 15.49
N ARG A 665 -34.11 7.75 16.01
CA ARG A 665 -35.38 7.88 15.25
C ARG A 665 -35.64 9.30 14.76
N SER A 666 -35.11 10.33 15.43
CA SER A 666 -35.18 11.76 15.07
C SER A 666 -34.32 12.17 13.85
N GLY A 667 -33.74 11.23 13.09
CA GLY A 667 -32.96 11.55 11.89
C GLY A 667 -31.52 12.03 12.13
N ALA A 668 -31.07 12.20 13.38
CA ALA A 668 -29.73 12.67 13.77
C ALA A 668 -28.54 11.97 13.08
N ILE A 669 -28.75 10.72 12.66
CA ILE A 669 -27.72 9.86 12.06
C ILE A 669 -27.19 10.44 10.73
N GLY A 670 -28.02 11.05 9.89
CA GLY A 670 -27.58 11.66 8.63
C GLY A 670 -26.59 12.82 8.84
N PRO A 671 -26.95 13.84 9.64
CA PRO A 671 -26.05 14.92 10.01
C PRO A 671 -24.79 14.46 10.77
N LEU A 672 -24.88 13.42 11.61
CA LEU A 672 -23.71 12.82 12.26
C LEU A 672 -22.74 12.19 11.23
N VAL A 673 -23.24 11.47 10.22
CA VAL A 673 -22.38 10.90 9.17
C VAL A 673 -21.81 11.99 8.25
N ASN A 674 -22.54 13.09 8.02
CA ASN A 674 -21.98 14.25 7.32
C ASN A 674 -20.81 14.86 8.10
N LEU A 675 -20.92 15.02 9.43
CA LEU A 675 -19.82 15.48 10.28
C LEU A 675 -18.66 14.48 10.34
N LEU A 676 -18.93 13.17 10.26
CA LEU A 676 -17.90 12.12 10.15
C LEU A 676 -17.08 12.22 8.86
N GLY A 677 -17.70 12.56 7.74
CA GLY A 677 -17.01 12.75 6.45
C GLY A 677 -16.34 14.12 6.30
N ASN A 678 -17.05 15.19 6.61
CA ASN A 678 -16.70 16.57 6.25
C ASN A 678 -16.25 17.45 7.44
N GLY A 679 -16.30 16.93 8.67
CA GLY A 679 -15.94 17.66 9.88
C GLY A 679 -14.43 17.85 10.08
N THR A 680 -14.10 18.72 11.03
CA THR A 680 -12.74 18.84 11.60
C THR A 680 -12.30 17.51 12.23
N PRO A 681 -11.01 17.29 12.53
CA PRO A 681 -10.56 16.09 13.25
C PRO A 681 -11.30 15.86 14.58
N ARG A 682 -11.71 16.95 15.26
CA ARG A 682 -12.58 16.89 16.44
C ARG A 682 -14.01 16.51 16.08
N GLY A 683 -14.61 17.12 15.07
CA GLY A 683 -15.96 16.80 14.59
C GLY A 683 -16.09 15.32 14.19
N LYS A 684 -15.08 14.78 13.49
CA LYS A 684 -15.03 13.35 13.14
C LYS A 684 -14.95 12.44 14.37
N LYS A 685 -14.14 12.80 15.37
CA LYS A 685 -14.04 12.08 16.65
C LYS A 685 -15.36 12.10 17.44
N ASP A 686 -15.98 13.27 17.57
CA ASP A 686 -17.22 13.45 18.34
C ASP A 686 -18.41 12.76 17.61
N ALA A 687 -18.48 12.84 16.28
CA ALA A 687 -19.44 12.11 15.46
C ALA A 687 -19.25 10.58 15.55
N SER A 688 -18.01 10.09 15.42
CA SER A 688 -17.68 8.65 15.54
C SER A 688 -18.07 8.10 16.91
N THR A 689 -17.83 8.88 17.98
CA THR A 689 -18.18 8.52 19.36
C THR A 689 -19.70 8.50 19.58
N ALA A 690 -20.44 9.45 19.00
CA ALA A 690 -21.91 9.42 19.00
C ALA A 690 -22.47 8.21 18.23
N LEU A 691 -21.96 7.95 17.03
CA LEU A 691 -22.38 6.82 16.19
C LEU A 691 -22.05 5.47 16.85
N PHE A 692 -20.92 5.35 17.55
CA PHE A 692 -20.60 4.17 18.36
C PHE A 692 -21.68 3.88 19.39
N ASN A 693 -22.02 4.84 20.26
CA ASN A 693 -23.01 4.61 21.30
C ASN A 693 -24.43 4.38 20.73
N LEU A 694 -24.79 5.08 19.64
CA LEU A 694 -26.06 4.85 18.93
C LEU A 694 -26.12 3.45 18.28
N SER A 695 -25.00 2.93 17.76
CA SER A 695 -24.90 1.62 17.08
C SER A 695 -25.06 0.41 18.00
N ILE A 696 -25.01 0.59 19.32
CA ILE A 696 -25.30 -0.47 20.31
C ILE A 696 -26.76 -0.92 20.16
N PHE A 697 -27.69 0.02 19.90
CA PHE A 697 -29.10 -0.27 19.68
C PHE A 697 -29.35 -0.82 18.27
N HIS A 698 -30.04 -1.97 18.17
CA HIS A 698 -30.08 -2.77 16.94
C HIS A 698 -30.69 -2.01 15.76
N GLU A 699 -31.87 -1.40 15.91
CA GLU A 699 -32.55 -0.70 14.80
C GLU A 699 -31.83 0.58 14.35
N ASN A 700 -30.85 1.09 15.09
CA ASN A 700 -30.02 2.20 14.64
C ASN A 700 -28.93 1.74 13.67
N LYS A 701 -28.46 0.49 13.75
CA LYS A 701 -27.40 -0.06 12.89
C LYS A 701 -27.76 0.07 11.40
N ALA A 702 -28.99 -0.31 11.03
CA ALA A 702 -29.48 -0.21 9.66
C ALA A 702 -29.49 1.25 9.15
N ARG A 703 -29.93 2.21 9.99
CA ARG A 703 -29.92 3.64 9.66
C ARG A 703 -28.50 4.19 9.47
N ILE A 704 -27.55 3.75 10.29
CA ILE A 704 -26.13 4.14 10.21
C ILE A 704 -25.51 3.64 8.89
N VAL A 705 -25.81 2.40 8.47
CA VAL A 705 -25.38 1.87 7.18
C VAL A 705 -26.03 2.62 6.02
N GLN A 706 -27.36 2.82 6.05
CA GLN A 706 -28.12 3.54 5.02
C GLN A 706 -27.67 5.00 4.85
N ALA A 707 -27.17 5.64 5.89
CA ALA A 707 -26.60 7.00 5.84
C ALA A 707 -25.18 7.06 5.22
N GLY A 708 -24.58 5.93 4.83
CA GLY A 708 -23.23 5.89 4.23
C GLY A 708 -22.09 6.03 5.24
N ALA A 709 -22.29 5.62 6.49
CA ALA A 709 -21.25 5.71 7.52
C ALA A 709 -20.00 4.85 7.20
N VAL A 710 -20.19 3.69 6.57
CA VAL A 710 -19.16 2.65 6.47
C VAL A 710 -17.91 3.12 5.72
N ARG A 711 -18.06 3.81 4.56
CA ARG A 711 -16.92 4.38 3.83
C ARG A 711 -16.05 5.27 4.71
N HIS A 712 -16.69 6.23 5.38
CA HIS A 712 -16.03 7.17 6.27
C HIS A 712 -15.40 6.50 7.50
N LEU A 713 -15.96 5.39 7.98
CA LEU A 713 -15.39 4.60 9.07
C LEU A 713 -14.14 3.83 8.61
N VAL A 714 -14.13 3.27 7.40
CA VAL A 714 -12.93 2.63 6.82
C VAL A 714 -11.83 3.67 6.59
N GLU A 715 -12.16 4.86 6.08
CA GLU A 715 -11.21 5.99 5.96
C GLU A 715 -10.60 6.41 7.30
N LEU A 716 -11.34 6.29 8.41
CA LEU A 716 -10.86 6.59 9.77
C LEU A 716 -10.13 5.43 10.46
N MET A 717 -9.84 4.34 9.74
CA MET A 717 -8.98 3.24 10.20
C MET A 717 -7.51 3.41 9.79
N ASP A 718 -7.16 4.46 9.04
CA ASP A 718 -5.79 4.92 8.88
C ASP A 718 -5.17 5.26 10.26
N PRO A 719 -4.01 4.69 10.64
CA PRO A 719 -3.29 5.07 11.85
C PRO A 719 -3.06 6.59 12.00
N ALA A 720 -2.79 7.30 10.89
CA ALA A 720 -2.57 8.74 10.88
C ALA A 720 -3.83 9.55 11.26
N ALA A 721 -5.02 8.96 11.15
CA ALA A 721 -6.28 9.57 11.60
C ALA A 721 -6.49 9.45 13.13
N GLY A 722 -5.70 8.64 13.84
CA GLY A 722 -5.76 8.49 15.31
C GLY A 722 -7.08 7.90 15.87
N MET A 723 -7.98 7.41 15.00
CA MET A 723 -9.36 7.02 15.35
C MET A 723 -9.65 5.52 15.20
N VAL A 724 -8.69 4.72 14.73
CA VAL A 724 -8.78 3.29 14.41
C VAL A 724 -9.66 2.49 15.39
N ASP A 725 -9.31 2.46 16.68
CA ASP A 725 -10.04 1.75 17.74
C ASP A 725 -11.56 2.01 17.74
N LYS A 726 -11.97 3.25 17.45
CA LYS A 726 -13.37 3.70 17.53
C LYS A 726 -14.10 3.35 16.24
N ALA A 727 -13.45 3.60 15.10
CA ALA A 727 -13.97 3.23 13.79
C ALA A 727 -14.22 1.71 13.68
N VAL A 728 -13.24 0.90 14.09
CA VAL A 728 -13.35 -0.58 14.14
C VAL A 728 -14.47 -1.03 15.09
N ALA A 729 -14.64 -0.37 16.24
CA ALA A 729 -15.73 -0.69 17.18
C ALA A 729 -17.13 -0.42 16.58
N VAL A 730 -17.29 0.67 15.82
CA VAL A 730 -18.54 0.91 15.07
C VAL A 730 -18.73 -0.17 14.00
N LEU A 731 -17.70 -0.47 13.20
CA LEU A 731 -17.80 -1.50 12.15
C LEU A 731 -18.12 -2.90 12.72
N ALA A 732 -17.57 -3.26 13.87
CA ALA A 732 -17.89 -4.51 14.56
C ALA A 732 -19.38 -4.57 14.98
N ASN A 733 -19.94 -3.46 15.49
CA ASN A 733 -21.37 -3.37 15.78
C ASN A 733 -22.22 -3.48 14.50
N LEU A 734 -21.82 -2.83 13.41
CA LEU A 734 -22.55 -2.88 12.13
C LEU A 734 -22.44 -4.26 11.44
N ALA A 735 -21.33 -4.97 11.59
CA ALA A 735 -21.13 -6.32 11.04
C ALA A 735 -22.11 -7.37 11.63
N THR A 736 -22.82 -7.06 12.72
CA THR A 736 -23.88 -7.95 13.23
C THR A 736 -25.09 -8.05 12.28
N ILE A 737 -25.39 -7.01 11.49
CA ILE A 737 -26.54 -6.97 10.57
C ILE A 737 -26.16 -7.28 9.10
N PRO A 738 -27.07 -7.83 8.27
CA PRO A 738 -26.78 -8.20 6.88
C PRO A 738 -26.32 -7.04 5.99
N GLU A 739 -26.94 -5.87 6.15
CA GLU A 739 -26.65 -4.66 5.38
C GLU A 739 -25.25 -4.13 5.73
N GLY A 740 -24.90 -4.14 7.01
CA GLY A 740 -23.57 -3.74 7.50
C GLY A 740 -22.47 -4.67 6.99
N ARG A 741 -22.69 -5.99 7.02
CA ARG A 741 -21.77 -6.97 6.40
C ARG A 741 -21.56 -6.70 4.91
N THR A 742 -22.65 -6.45 4.19
CA THR A 742 -22.62 -6.19 2.76
C THR A 742 -21.84 -4.91 2.44
N SER A 743 -22.13 -3.83 3.16
CA SER A 743 -21.46 -2.54 3.00
C SER A 743 -19.97 -2.58 3.39
N ILE A 744 -19.60 -3.24 4.49
CA ILE A 744 -18.17 -3.40 4.89
C ILE A 744 -17.37 -4.15 3.82
N GLY A 745 -17.97 -5.15 3.16
CA GLY A 745 -17.37 -5.88 2.04
C GLY A 745 -17.37 -5.13 0.70
N GLN A 746 -18.13 -4.04 0.56
CA GLN A 746 -18.16 -3.18 -0.63
C GLN A 746 -17.17 -2.01 -0.48
N GLU A 747 -17.16 -1.36 0.68
CA GLU A 747 -16.30 -0.20 1.03
C GLU A 747 -14.85 -0.60 1.39
N GLN A 748 -14.38 -1.75 0.89
CA GLN A 748 -13.02 -2.30 1.10
C GLN A 748 -12.57 -2.37 2.58
N GLY A 749 -13.50 -2.61 3.52
CA GLY A 749 -13.15 -2.70 4.94
C GLY A 749 -12.38 -3.98 5.32
N ILE A 750 -12.43 -5.04 4.49
CA ILE A 750 -11.80 -6.33 4.79
C ILE A 750 -10.27 -6.24 4.94
N PRO A 751 -9.49 -5.72 3.96
CA PRO A 751 -8.03 -5.57 4.11
C PRO A 751 -7.64 -4.79 5.37
N VAL A 752 -8.31 -3.66 5.63
CA VAL A 752 -7.97 -2.78 6.77
C VAL A 752 -8.36 -3.43 8.12
N LEU A 753 -9.40 -4.26 8.16
CA LEU A 753 -9.71 -5.08 9.34
C LEU A 753 -8.64 -6.16 9.59
N VAL A 754 -8.06 -6.77 8.54
CA VAL A 754 -6.95 -7.72 8.70
C VAL A 754 -5.68 -7.01 9.17
N GLU A 755 -5.36 -5.84 8.59
CA GLU A 755 -4.26 -4.97 9.01
C GLU A 755 -4.38 -4.59 10.50
N VAL A 756 -5.59 -4.28 10.99
CA VAL A 756 -5.84 -4.03 12.42
C VAL A 756 -5.68 -5.28 13.29
N VAL A 757 -6.00 -6.49 12.82
CA VAL A 757 -5.72 -7.73 13.56
C VAL A 757 -4.21 -7.96 13.73
N GLU A 758 -3.39 -7.57 12.74
CA GLU A 758 -1.94 -7.70 12.79
C GLU A 758 -1.27 -6.60 13.62
N LEU A 759 -1.69 -5.35 13.48
CA LEU A 759 -0.96 -4.17 13.98
C LEU A 759 -1.67 -3.38 15.09
N GLY A 760 -2.99 -3.53 15.23
CA GLY A 760 -3.81 -2.65 16.07
C GLY A 760 -3.60 -2.77 17.58
N SER A 761 -4.25 -1.89 18.35
CA SER A 761 -4.30 -2.00 19.81
C SER A 761 -4.96 -3.32 20.24
N ALA A 762 -4.78 -3.73 21.51
CA ALA A 762 -5.47 -4.90 22.04
C ALA A 762 -7.01 -4.84 21.87
N ARG A 763 -7.61 -3.63 21.88
CA ARG A 763 -9.04 -3.41 21.63
C ARG A 763 -9.37 -3.40 20.14
N GLY A 764 -8.52 -2.78 19.32
CA GLY A 764 -8.65 -2.80 17.86
C GLY A 764 -8.63 -4.23 17.31
N LYS A 765 -7.67 -5.05 17.75
CA LYS A 765 -7.54 -6.47 17.40
C LYS A 765 -8.77 -7.30 17.80
N GLU A 766 -9.31 -7.07 18.99
CA GLU A 766 -10.53 -7.74 19.47
C GLU A 766 -11.75 -7.40 18.61
N ASN A 767 -12.00 -6.11 18.37
CA ASN A 767 -13.13 -5.64 17.56
C ASN A 767 -12.99 -6.04 16.09
N ALA A 768 -11.77 -6.01 15.53
CA ALA A 768 -11.53 -6.41 14.15
C ALA A 768 -11.73 -7.92 13.96
N ALA A 769 -11.22 -8.77 14.87
CA ALA A 769 -11.48 -10.20 14.85
C ALA A 769 -12.99 -10.51 14.99
N ALA A 770 -13.73 -9.75 15.79
CA ALA A 770 -15.19 -9.87 15.89
C ALA A 770 -15.92 -9.49 14.59
N ALA A 771 -15.52 -8.39 13.92
CA ALA A 771 -16.08 -7.97 12.64
C ALA A 771 -15.80 -9.00 11.53
N LEU A 772 -14.56 -9.48 11.43
CA LEU A 772 -14.16 -10.53 10.48
C LEU A 772 -14.90 -11.85 10.75
N LEU A 773 -15.11 -12.23 12.01
CA LEU A 773 -15.89 -13.43 12.36
C LEU A 773 -17.34 -13.34 11.86
N GLN A 774 -18.00 -12.18 12.03
CA GLN A 774 -19.35 -11.97 11.52
C GLN A 774 -19.41 -12.04 9.98
N LEU A 775 -18.43 -11.44 9.28
CA LEU A 775 -18.32 -11.50 7.82
C LEU A 775 -18.15 -12.94 7.31
N CYS A 776 -17.16 -13.67 7.86
CA CYS A 776 -16.79 -15.01 7.40
C CYS A 776 -17.85 -16.08 7.72
N THR A 777 -18.48 -16.01 8.89
CA THR A 777 -19.52 -16.97 9.32
C THR A 777 -20.78 -16.88 8.43
N ASN A 778 -21.03 -15.72 7.82
CA ASN A 778 -22.23 -15.45 7.01
C ASN A 778 -21.97 -15.41 5.50
N SER A 779 -20.72 -15.50 5.03
CA SER A 779 -20.39 -15.33 3.62
C SER A 779 -19.09 -16.04 3.23
N ASN A 780 -19.21 -17.09 2.43
CA ASN A 780 -18.05 -17.79 1.86
C ASN A 780 -17.19 -16.83 1.01
N ARG A 781 -17.81 -15.86 0.30
CA ARG A 781 -17.09 -14.83 -0.47
C ARG A 781 -16.22 -13.94 0.43
N PHE A 782 -16.77 -13.44 1.54
CA PHE A 782 -15.98 -12.62 2.47
C PHE A 782 -14.91 -13.46 3.16
N CYS A 783 -15.21 -14.73 3.48
CA CYS A 783 -14.22 -15.66 4.02
C CYS A 783 -13.05 -15.92 3.06
N SER A 784 -13.31 -16.09 1.76
CA SER A 784 -12.26 -16.19 0.73
C SER A 784 -11.41 -14.92 0.65
N LEU A 785 -12.02 -13.73 0.72
CA LEU A 785 -11.28 -12.46 0.72
C LEU A 785 -10.39 -12.32 1.96
N VAL A 786 -10.91 -12.62 3.16
CA VAL A 786 -10.13 -12.57 4.41
C VAL A 786 -8.94 -13.56 4.39
N LEU A 787 -9.07 -14.69 3.70
CA LEU A 787 -7.97 -15.63 3.47
C LEU A 787 -6.96 -15.11 2.42
N GLN A 788 -7.41 -14.38 1.40
CA GLN A 788 -6.55 -13.76 0.38
C GLN A 788 -5.73 -12.58 0.94
N GLU A 789 -6.30 -11.78 1.83
CA GLU A 789 -5.60 -10.73 2.58
C GLU A 789 -4.66 -11.29 3.67
N GLY A 790 -4.45 -12.61 3.73
CA GLY A 790 -3.40 -13.21 4.56
C GLY A 790 -3.72 -13.32 6.05
N ALA A 791 -4.98 -13.22 6.49
CA ALA A 791 -5.33 -13.09 7.91
C ALA A 791 -4.92 -14.26 8.84
N VAL A 792 -4.45 -15.39 8.31
CA VAL A 792 -4.19 -16.61 9.11
C VAL A 792 -3.05 -16.44 10.13
N PRO A 793 -1.82 -16.00 9.80
CA PRO A 793 -0.78 -15.83 10.80
C PRO A 793 -1.12 -14.77 11.87
N PRO A 794 -1.69 -13.59 11.55
CA PRO A 794 -2.18 -12.64 12.56
C PRO A 794 -3.21 -13.23 13.51
N LEU A 795 -4.18 -14.01 13.00
CA LEU A 795 -5.18 -14.67 13.84
C LEU A 795 -4.59 -15.79 14.70
N VAL A 796 -3.60 -16.53 14.20
CA VAL A 796 -2.86 -17.53 15.01
C VAL A 796 -2.10 -16.82 16.15
N ALA A 797 -1.38 -15.75 15.87
CA ALA A 797 -0.69 -14.96 16.90
C ALA A 797 -1.68 -14.37 17.93
N LEU A 798 -2.82 -13.85 17.47
CA LEU A 798 -3.88 -13.33 18.35
C LEU A 798 -4.51 -14.42 19.21
N SER A 799 -4.69 -15.64 18.67
CA SER A 799 -5.24 -16.80 19.40
C SER A 799 -4.38 -17.27 20.57
N GLN A 800 -3.08 -16.96 20.54
CA GLN A 800 -2.10 -17.31 21.58
C GLN A 800 -1.88 -16.15 22.57
N SER A 801 -1.77 -14.91 22.07
CA SER A 801 -1.29 -13.75 22.82
C SER A 801 -2.36 -12.74 23.25
N GLY A 802 -3.53 -12.72 22.60
CA GLY A 802 -4.53 -11.64 22.74
C GLY A 802 -5.22 -11.54 24.12
N THR A 803 -6.21 -10.66 24.22
CA THR A 803 -7.18 -10.65 25.34
C THR A 803 -7.99 -11.98 25.34
N PRO A 804 -8.63 -12.38 26.45
CA PRO A 804 -9.46 -13.60 26.48
C PRO A 804 -10.53 -13.62 25.38
N ARG A 805 -11.22 -12.48 25.17
CA ARG A 805 -12.21 -12.29 24.10
C ARG A 805 -11.59 -12.35 22.70
N ALA A 806 -10.46 -11.69 22.48
CA ALA A 806 -9.77 -11.74 21.19
C ALA A 806 -9.26 -13.15 20.84
N ARG A 807 -8.77 -13.92 21.83
CA ARG A 807 -8.39 -15.32 21.64
C ARG A 807 -9.58 -16.17 21.23
N GLU A 808 -10.70 -16.04 21.93
CA GLU A 808 -11.95 -16.74 21.62
C GLU A 808 -12.39 -16.47 20.16
N LYS A 809 -12.52 -15.19 19.75
CA LYS A 809 -12.95 -14.85 18.39
C LYS A 809 -11.95 -15.29 17.33
N ALA A 810 -10.65 -15.18 17.59
CA ALA A 810 -9.61 -15.67 16.68
C ALA A 810 -9.65 -17.20 16.51
N GLN A 811 -9.83 -17.95 17.59
CA GLN A 811 -9.97 -19.42 17.55
C GLN A 811 -11.23 -19.85 16.79
N THR A 812 -12.37 -19.16 16.99
CA THR A 812 -13.60 -19.42 16.22
C THR A 812 -13.43 -19.08 14.73
N LEU A 813 -12.75 -17.99 14.39
CA LEU A 813 -12.52 -17.62 12.99
C LEU A 813 -11.57 -18.62 12.30
N LEU A 814 -10.53 -19.08 12.99
CA LEU A 814 -9.65 -20.15 12.51
C LEU A 814 -10.39 -21.50 12.36
N SER A 815 -11.42 -21.80 13.17
CA SER A 815 -12.21 -23.03 12.98
C SER A 815 -13.19 -22.91 11.80
N VAL A 816 -13.76 -21.73 11.54
CA VAL A 816 -14.55 -21.45 10.31
C VAL A 816 -13.69 -21.70 9.06
N PHE A 817 -12.43 -21.23 9.03
CA PHE A 817 -11.51 -21.49 7.92
C PHE A 817 -11.20 -22.98 7.73
N ARG A 818 -11.00 -23.73 8.82
CA ARG A 818 -10.80 -25.18 8.77
C ARG A 818 -12.03 -25.89 8.20
N ASN A 819 -13.23 -25.51 8.64
CA ASN A 819 -14.47 -26.16 8.22
C ASN A 819 -14.78 -25.92 6.73
N GLN A 820 -14.51 -24.72 6.19
CA GLN A 820 -14.65 -24.47 4.75
C GLN A 820 -13.69 -25.31 3.89
N ARG A 821 -12.43 -25.52 4.33
CA ARG A 821 -11.50 -26.40 3.62
C ARG A 821 -12.03 -27.83 3.48
N HIS A 822 -12.59 -28.40 4.55
CA HIS A 822 -13.16 -29.75 4.52
C HIS A 822 -14.50 -29.81 3.75
N GLY A 823 -15.32 -28.77 3.82
CA GLY A 823 -16.59 -28.69 3.10
C GLY A 823 -16.45 -28.73 1.57
N ASN A 824 -15.39 -28.14 1.01
CA ASN A 824 -15.12 -28.20 -0.42
C ASN A 824 -14.53 -29.55 -0.87
N SER A 825 -13.86 -30.30 0.00
CA SER A 825 -13.31 -31.63 -0.33
C SER A 825 -14.36 -32.75 -0.38
N GLY A 826 -15.61 -32.50 0.03
CA GLY A 826 -16.71 -33.46 0.03
C GLY A 826 -17.63 -33.40 -1.20
N ARG A 827 -17.21 -32.75 -2.30
CA ARG A 827 -17.97 -32.61 -3.56
C ARG A 827 -17.08 -32.70 -4.81
N GLY A 828 -16.16 -33.67 -4.80
CA GLY A 828 -15.47 -34.15 -6.01
C GLY A 828 -16.13 -35.43 -6.51
#